data_AF-A0A1U9YGA4-F1
#
_entry.id   AF-A0A1U9YGA4-F1
#
_cell.length_a   1.000
_cell.length_b   1.000
_cell.length_c   1.000
_cell.angle_alpha   90.00
_cell.angle_beta   90.00
_cell.angle_gamma   90.00
#
_symmetry.space_group_name_H-M   'P 1'
#
loop_
_entity.id
_entity.type
_entity.pdbx_description
1 polymer ?
#
loop_
_entity_poly.entity_id
_entity_poly.type
_entity_poly.pdbx_seq_one_letter_code
_entity_poly.pdbx_strand_id
1 'polypeptide(L)'
;MHILIDVQGYQSESKVRGIGRSTLAMSRAIIENAGEHRVSILINGMYPIDNINDVKMAYRDLLTDEDMFIFSAVAPTAYRNIENHGRSKAAQAARDIAIANIAPDIVYVISFFEGHSDSYTVSIPADKVPWKTVCVCHDLIPLLNKERYLGDPNFREFYMNKLAEFERADAIFAISQSAAQEVIEYTDIASDRVLNISSAVGEEFAVIDYSAERIQSLKDKYSLPDEFILSLAMIEPRKNIEALIHAYSLLPAELQQRYPLVLAYKVQPEQLERILRLAESYGLSRSQLIFTGFLTDDDLIALYNLCKLFVFPSLHEGFGLPPLEAMRCGAATLGSNITSLPEVIGWEDAMFNPHDVQDIRRVMEKALTDEAFYRELKAHALAQSAKFSWANTAHLAIDGFARLLQSSPEANAGQVESVTASRIETMQKIDALSEVDRLGLAWAVARNSFKRHTRKLLVDISVLAQHDAKTGIQRVSRSILSELLKSGVPGYEVSAVYYTPGECYRYANQYLSSNFPGEFGADEPVLFSKDDVLIATDLTAHLFPELVTQIDSMRAAGAFACFVVHDILPLRRPEWSIEGIQRDFPIWLSCLAEHADRLICVSASVAEDVKSWIAENSHWVKPNPLLTVSNFHLGADLDASVPSTGMPDNAQALLATMAAAPSFIMVGTMEPRKGHAQTLAAFEELWREGKDYNLFIVGKQGWNVDSLCEKLRHHPQLNKKLFWLQNISDEFLAELYARSRALIFASQGEGFGLPLIEAAQKKLPVIIRDIPVFKEIAQEHAWYFSGEAPADIAKAVEDWLALYEQNAHPRSENINWLTWKQSAEFLLKNLPIIAPAAKQ
;
A
#
# COMPACT_ATOMS: atom_id res chain seq x y z
N MET A 1 -2.47 -5.76 -28.36
CA MET A 1 -3.05 -4.48 -27.91
C MET A 1 -2.64 -4.21 -26.48
N HIS A 2 -2.68 -2.94 -26.09
CA HIS A 2 -2.53 -2.46 -24.73
C HIS A 2 -3.91 -2.02 -24.20
N ILE A 3 -4.41 -2.73 -23.20
CA ILE A 3 -5.70 -2.48 -22.54
C ILE A 3 -5.42 -1.75 -21.21
N LEU A 4 -5.96 -0.55 -21.06
CA LEU A 4 -5.97 0.20 -19.81
C LEU A 4 -7.35 0.09 -19.15
N ILE A 5 -7.40 -0.53 -17.97
CA ILE A 5 -8.64 -0.70 -17.22
C ILE A 5 -8.73 0.37 -16.13
N ASP A 6 -9.82 1.15 -16.13
CA ASP A 6 -10.11 2.09 -15.04
C ASP A 6 -10.74 1.34 -13.86
N VAL A 7 -10.04 1.33 -12.73
CA VAL A 7 -10.44 0.53 -11.55
C VAL A 7 -11.05 1.37 -10.43
N GLN A 8 -11.49 2.61 -10.72
CA GLN A 8 -12.06 3.51 -9.71
C GLN A 8 -13.29 2.93 -8.99
N GLY A 9 -14.04 2.01 -9.60
CA GLY A 9 -15.14 1.29 -8.94
C GLY A 9 -14.72 0.52 -7.69
N TYR A 10 -13.46 0.10 -7.62
CA TYR A 10 -12.86 -0.55 -6.45
C TYR A 10 -12.17 0.44 -5.48
N GLN A 11 -12.04 1.72 -5.85
CA GLN A 11 -11.53 2.79 -4.97
C GLN A 11 -12.64 3.59 -4.28
N SER A 12 -13.78 3.73 -4.94
CA SER A 12 -14.85 4.64 -4.56
C SER A 12 -15.72 4.14 -3.41
N GLU A 13 -16.75 4.91 -3.04
CA GLU A 13 -17.79 4.46 -2.11
C GLU A 13 -18.51 3.17 -2.58
N SER A 14 -18.38 2.83 -3.86
CA SER A 14 -18.92 1.60 -4.46
C SER A 14 -18.09 0.35 -4.19
N LYS A 15 -16.88 0.45 -3.59
CA LYS A 15 -15.96 -0.67 -3.33
C LYS A 15 -16.63 -1.90 -2.70
N VAL A 16 -17.53 -1.67 -1.74
CA VAL A 16 -18.22 -2.74 -0.98
C VAL A 16 -19.58 -3.15 -1.58
N ARG A 17 -19.97 -2.54 -2.71
CA ARG A 17 -21.23 -2.79 -3.41
C ARG A 17 -20.99 -3.61 -4.68
N GLY A 18 -22.07 -3.94 -5.40
CA GLY A 18 -22.00 -4.73 -6.64
C GLY A 18 -21.04 -4.17 -7.69
N ILE A 19 -20.95 -2.83 -7.82
CA ILE A 19 -20.02 -2.17 -8.74
C ILE A 19 -18.56 -2.43 -8.36
N GLY A 20 -18.19 -2.30 -7.08
CA GLY A 20 -16.82 -2.54 -6.64
C GLY A 20 -16.39 -4.00 -6.82
N ARG A 21 -17.27 -4.95 -6.46
CA ARG A 21 -17.02 -6.39 -6.69
C ARG A 21 -16.87 -6.71 -8.16
N SER A 22 -17.77 -6.19 -9.01
CA SER A 22 -17.72 -6.40 -10.46
C SER A 22 -16.47 -5.77 -11.07
N THR A 23 -16.08 -4.57 -10.61
CA THR A 23 -14.86 -3.90 -11.06
C THR A 23 -13.63 -4.76 -10.80
N LEU A 24 -13.49 -5.27 -9.56
CA LEU A 24 -12.36 -6.13 -9.20
C LEU A 24 -12.39 -7.46 -9.97
N ALA A 25 -13.52 -8.17 -9.96
CA ALA A 25 -13.61 -9.49 -10.57
C ALA A 25 -13.45 -9.45 -12.10
N MET A 26 -14.09 -8.50 -12.79
CA MET A 26 -13.99 -8.35 -14.24
C MET A 26 -12.58 -7.96 -14.67
N SER A 27 -11.97 -6.98 -14.01
CA SER A 27 -10.63 -6.51 -14.39
C SER A 27 -9.57 -7.58 -14.14
N ARG A 28 -9.62 -8.30 -13.00
CA ARG A 28 -8.74 -9.45 -12.73
C ARG A 28 -8.93 -10.54 -13.79
N ALA A 29 -10.17 -10.89 -14.14
CA ALA A 29 -10.42 -11.88 -15.17
C ALA A 29 -9.91 -11.45 -16.55
N ILE A 30 -9.97 -10.17 -16.91
CA ILE A 30 -9.32 -9.67 -18.14
C ILE A 30 -7.80 -9.87 -18.06
N ILE A 31 -7.16 -9.51 -16.94
CA ILE A 31 -5.70 -9.66 -16.77
C ILE A 31 -5.28 -11.13 -16.89
N GLU A 32 -5.99 -12.03 -16.20
CA GLU A 32 -5.72 -13.47 -16.20
C GLU A 32 -5.93 -14.13 -17.58
N ASN A 33 -6.85 -13.59 -18.39
CA ASN A 33 -7.21 -14.13 -19.71
C ASN A 33 -6.68 -13.27 -20.88
N ALA A 34 -5.74 -12.35 -20.62
CA ALA A 34 -5.24 -11.40 -21.61
C ALA A 34 -4.39 -12.05 -22.73
N GLY A 35 -3.83 -13.24 -22.48
CA GLY A 35 -2.88 -13.89 -23.39
C GLY A 35 -1.66 -13.00 -23.65
N GLU A 36 -1.40 -12.68 -24.92
CA GLU A 36 -0.26 -11.83 -25.35
C GLU A 36 -0.57 -10.31 -25.24
N HIS A 37 -1.76 -9.93 -24.78
CA HIS A 37 -2.12 -8.52 -24.63
C HIS A 37 -1.51 -7.93 -23.37
N ARG A 38 -0.97 -6.71 -23.48
CA ARG A 38 -0.54 -5.96 -22.30
C ARG A 38 -1.77 -5.40 -21.62
N VAL A 39 -1.91 -5.63 -20.31
CA VAL A 39 -2.96 -5.03 -19.49
C VAL A 39 -2.33 -4.19 -18.40
N SER A 40 -2.87 -2.99 -18.21
CA SER A 40 -2.49 -2.09 -17.12
C SER A 40 -3.74 -1.52 -16.47
N ILE A 41 -3.61 -1.05 -15.23
CA ILE A 41 -4.71 -0.42 -14.49
C ILE A 41 -4.47 1.08 -14.28
N LEU A 42 -5.56 1.84 -14.29
CA LEU A 42 -5.59 3.26 -13.97
C LEU A 42 -6.23 3.48 -12.61
N ILE A 43 -5.45 4.01 -11.68
CA ILE A 43 -5.80 4.32 -10.31
C ILE A 43 -5.96 5.84 -10.17
N ASN A 44 -6.98 6.28 -9.44
CA ASN A 44 -7.20 7.68 -9.13
C ASN A 44 -6.44 8.07 -7.86
N GLY A 45 -5.41 8.92 -8.01
CA GLY A 45 -4.56 9.42 -6.92
C GLY A 45 -5.19 10.49 -6.04
N MET A 46 -6.45 10.87 -6.30
CA MET A 46 -7.21 11.79 -5.44
C MET A 46 -7.88 11.10 -4.25
N TYR A 47 -7.96 9.77 -4.24
CA TYR A 47 -8.44 9.03 -3.08
C TYR A 47 -7.37 8.94 -1.99
N PRO A 48 -7.77 8.74 -0.72
CA PRO A 48 -6.82 8.49 0.36
C PRO A 48 -5.85 7.35 0.05
N ILE A 49 -4.65 7.39 0.65
CA ILE A 49 -3.59 6.42 0.37
C ILE A 49 -4.02 4.97 0.66
N ASP A 50 -4.89 4.74 1.64
CA ASP A 50 -5.43 3.42 1.95
C ASP A 50 -6.23 2.83 0.78
N ASN A 51 -7.06 3.64 0.12
CA ASN A 51 -7.79 3.20 -1.08
C ASN A 51 -6.84 2.84 -2.22
N ILE A 52 -5.71 3.54 -2.35
CA ILE A 52 -4.67 3.24 -3.34
C ILE A 52 -3.93 1.95 -2.98
N ASN A 53 -3.58 1.76 -1.70
CA ASN A 53 -2.93 0.56 -1.19
C ASN A 53 -3.82 -0.67 -1.38
N ASP A 54 -5.13 -0.54 -1.12
CA ASP A 54 -6.12 -1.60 -1.32
C ASP A 54 -6.18 -2.06 -2.78
N VAL A 55 -6.16 -1.13 -3.73
CA VAL A 55 -6.08 -1.46 -5.16
C VAL A 55 -4.77 -2.16 -5.45
N LYS A 56 -3.62 -1.56 -5.12
CA LYS A 56 -2.30 -2.17 -5.38
C LYS A 56 -2.21 -3.58 -4.81
N MET A 57 -2.70 -3.80 -3.59
CA MET A 57 -2.74 -5.10 -2.94
C MET A 57 -3.60 -6.10 -3.72
N ALA A 58 -4.75 -5.67 -4.24
CA ALA A 58 -5.67 -6.53 -4.96
C ALA A 58 -5.20 -6.93 -6.37
N TYR A 59 -4.11 -6.36 -6.89
CA TYR A 59 -3.55 -6.70 -8.20
C TYR A 59 -2.07 -7.11 -8.18
N ARG A 60 -1.38 -7.04 -7.03
CA ARG A 60 0.08 -7.30 -6.93
C ARG A 60 0.50 -8.73 -7.31
N ASP A 61 -0.43 -9.66 -7.28
CA ASP A 61 -0.24 -11.06 -7.68
C ASP A 61 -0.32 -11.24 -9.21
N LEU A 62 -0.94 -10.29 -9.92
CA LEU A 62 -1.17 -10.34 -11.37
C LEU A 62 -0.37 -9.29 -12.15
N LEU A 63 -0.08 -8.14 -11.54
CA LEU A 63 0.58 -7.00 -12.20
C LEU A 63 1.80 -6.54 -11.40
N THR A 64 2.78 -6.02 -12.12
CA THR A 64 3.92 -5.29 -11.52
C THR A 64 3.54 -3.83 -11.29
N ASP A 65 4.29 -3.12 -10.44
CA ASP A 65 4.10 -1.67 -10.25
C ASP A 65 4.24 -0.87 -11.57
N GLU A 66 4.95 -1.39 -12.58
CA GLU A 66 5.12 -0.75 -13.89
C GLU A 66 3.78 -0.64 -14.66
N ASP A 67 2.87 -1.60 -14.47
CA ASP A 67 1.55 -1.63 -15.12
C ASP A 67 0.43 -1.06 -14.22
N MET A 68 0.79 -0.49 -13.07
CA MET A 68 -0.11 0.26 -12.20
C MET A 68 0.15 1.77 -12.34
N PHE A 69 -0.74 2.46 -13.03
CA PHE A 69 -0.64 3.91 -13.24
C PHE A 69 -1.56 4.65 -12.27
N ILE A 70 -1.05 5.68 -11.62
CA ILE A 70 -1.85 6.56 -10.76
C ILE A 70 -1.94 7.93 -11.42
N PHE A 71 -3.14 8.38 -11.80
CA PHE A 71 -3.30 9.75 -12.29
C PHE A 71 -3.52 10.72 -11.12
N SER A 72 -2.89 11.88 -11.24
CA SER A 72 -3.03 13.00 -10.32
C SER A 72 -4.06 14.01 -10.84
N ALA A 73 -4.76 14.67 -9.92
CA ALA A 73 -5.68 15.78 -10.18
C ALA A 73 -5.93 16.56 -8.88
N VAL A 74 -6.86 17.53 -8.89
CA VAL A 74 -7.21 18.34 -7.71
C VAL A 74 -8.60 17.96 -7.20
N ALA A 75 -8.65 17.48 -5.96
CA ALA A 75 -9.87 17.15 -5.22
C ALA A 75 -10.32 18.31 -4.31
N PRO A 76 -11.59 18.34 -3.85
CA PRO A 76 -12.67 17.38 -4.12
C PRO A 76 -13.35 17.61 -5.49
N THR A 77 -13.86 16.53 -6.11
CA THR A 77 -14.53 16.59 -7.44
C THR A 77 -15.98 16.13 -7.45
N ALA A 78 -16.56 15.78 -6.29
CA ALA A 78 -17.95 15.34 -6.16
C ALA A 78 -18.95 16.36 -6.74
N TYR A 79 -19.67 15.95 -7.78
CA TYR A 79 -20.54 16.85 -8.56
C TYR A 79 -21.76 17.37 -7.78
N ARG A 80 -22.18 16.68 -6.72
CA ARG A 80 -23.26 17.14 -5.84
C ARG A 80 -23.01 18.55 -5.27
N ASN A 81 -21.74 18.93 -5.16
CA ASN A 81 -21.32 20.24 -4.70
C ASN A 81 -20.98 21.12 -5.92
N ILE A 82 -21.77 22.17 -6.14
CA ILE A 82 -21.65 23.06 -7.31
C ILE A 82 -20.26 23.71 -7.40
N GLU A 83 -19.64 24.04 -6.27
CA GLU A 83 -18.29 24.60 -6.22
C GLU A 83 -17.21 23.67 -6.80
N ASN A 84 -17.47 22.36 -6.87
CA ASN A 84 -16.55 21.37 -7.42
C ASN A 84 -16.71 21.16 -8.92
N HIS A 85 -17.73 21.74 -9.58
CA HIS A 85 -17.97 21.50 -11.02
C HIS A 85 -16.75 21.85 -11.88
N GLY A 86 -16.09 22.97 -11.57
CA GLY A 86 -14.84 23.38 -12.22
C GLY A 86 -13.70 22.39 -11.99
N ARG A 87 -13.52 21.93 -10.74
CA ARG A 87 -12.50 20.92 -10.39
C ARG A 87 -12.77 19.58 -11.06
N SER A 88 -14.02 19.14 -11.10
CA SER A 88 -14.44 17.89 -11.74
C SER A 88 -14.07 17.88 -13.23
N LYS A 89 -14.39 18.96 -13.95
CA LYS A 89 -14.00 19.13 -15.36
C LYS A 89 -12.49 19.18 -15.55
N ALA A 90 -11.75 19.86 -14.66
CA ALA A 90 -10.30 19.88 -14.71
C ALA A 90 -9.68 18.51 -14.42
N ALA A 91 -10.23 17.74 -13.49
CA ALA A 91 -9.76 16.39 -13.16
C ALA A 91 -9.99 15.41 -14.31
N GLN A 92 -11.11 15.51 -15.03
CA GLN A 92 -11.36 14.77 -16.27
C GLN A 92 -10.26 15.06 -17.32
N ALA A 93 -9.93 16.33 -17.52
CA ALA A 93 -8.85 16.72 -18.44
C ALA A 93 -7.47 16.22 -17.97
N ALA A 94 -7.21 16.17 -16.67
CA ALA A 94 -5.97 15.63 -16.11
C ALA A 94 -5.88 14.11 -16.30
N ARG A 95 -7.00 13.39 -16.15
CA ARG A 95 -7.12 11.95 -16.45
C ARG A 95 -6.85 11.67 -17.93
N ASP A 96 -7.40 12.47 -18.84
CA ASP A 96 -7.14 12.32 -20.28
C ASP A 96 -5.65 12.49 -20.62
N ILE A 97 -4.96 13.44 -19.96
CA ILE A 97 -3.51 13.62 -20.11
C ILE A 97 -2.76 12.37 -19.63
N ALA A 98 -3.14 11.80 -18.49
CA ALA A 98 -2.54 10.57 -17.97
C ALA A 98 -2.71 9.42 -18.96
N ILE A 99 -3.93 9.20 -19.46
CA ILE A 99 -4.24 8.16 -20.46
C ILE A 99 -3.41 8.37 -21.73
N ALA A 100 -3.33 9.60 -22.25
CA ALA A 100 -2.54 9.89 -23.44
C ALA A 100 -1.05 9.56 -23.25
N ASN A 101 -0.51 9.77 -22.04
CA ASN A 101 0.88 9.45 -21.71
C ASN A 101 1.13 7.96 -21.46
N ILE A 102 0.10 7.21 -21.06
CA ILE A 102 0.13 5.74 -21.00
C ILE A 102 0.08 5.14 -22.42
N ALA A 103 -0.61 5.82 -23.34
CA ALA A 103 -0.80 5.44 -24.75
C ALA A 103 -1.42 4.04 -24.96
N PRO A 104 -2.57 3.73 -24.33
CA PRO A 104 -3.25 2.46 -24.56
C PRO A 104 -4.00 2.45 -25.90
N ASP A 105 -4.27 1.25 -26.42
CA ASP A 105 -5.19 1.07 -27.55
C ASP A 105 -6.66 1.17 -27.08
N ILE A 106 -6.94 0.63 -25.89
CA ILE A 106 -8.28 0.53 -25.30
C ILE A 106 -8.25 1.14 -23.90
N VAL A 107 -9.22 1.99 -23.61
CA VAL A 107 -9.59 2.42 -22.26
C VAL A 107 -10.91 1.77 -21.89
N TYR A 108 -10.88 0.88 -20.92
CA TYR A 108 -12.05 0.15 -20.45
C TYR A 108 -12.58 0.73 -19.14
N VAL A 109 -13.81 1.24 -19.17
CA VAL A 109 -14.48 1.87 -18.02
C VAL A 109 -15.65 1.01 -17.56
N ILE A 110 -15.51 0.39 -16.40
CA ILE A 110 -16.50 -0.58 -15.90
C ILE A 110 -17.74 0.10 -15.30
N SER A 111 -17.61 1.29 -14.72
CA SER A 111 -18.77 2.06 -14.26
C SER A 111 -18.64 3.52 -14.67
N PHE A 112 -19.63 4.02 -15.41
CA PHE A 112 -19.56 5.34 -16.05
C PHE A 112 -20.41 6.42 -15.37
N PHE A 113 -21.57 6.06 -14.81
CA PHE A 113 -22.52 6.99 -14.17
C PHE A 113 -22.18 7.30 -12.71
N GLU A 114 -20.88 7.35 -12.38
CA GLU A 114 -20.33 7.59 -11.04
C GLU A 114 -19.70 9.00 -10.94
N GLY A 115 -19.47 9.49 -9.71
CA GLY A 115 -18.82 10.79 -9.44
C GLY A 115 -19.75 11.90 -8.96
N HIS A 116 -21.03 11.59 -8.71
CA HIS A 116 -21.93 12.56 -8.10
C HIS A 116 -21.59 12.82 -6.63
N SER A 117 -21.29 11.78 -5.86
CA SER A 117 -21.14 11.88 -4.40
C SER A 117 -19.69 11.93 -3.91
N ASP A 118 -18.73 11.52 -4.75
CA ASP A 118 -17.32 11.36 -4.41
C ASP A 118 -16.39 11.81 -5.55
N SER A 119 -15.09 11.56 -5.45
CA SER A 119 -14.11 12.01 -6.44
C SER A 119 -13.95 11.10 -7.67
N TYR A 120 -14.90 10.21 -7.94
CA TYR A 120 -14.87 9.32 -9.10
C TYR A 120 -14.88 10.14 -10.39
N THR A 121 -13.83 9.99 -11.20
CA THR A 121 -13.56 10.87 -12.33
C THR A 121 -13.39 10.05 -13.59
N VAL A 122 -14.42 10.03 -14.42
CA VAL A 122 -14.40 9.44 -15.77
C VAL A 122 -15.05 10.39 -16.76
N SER A 123 -14.61 10.31 -18.01
CA SER A 123 -15.14 11.10 -19.12
C SER A 123 -14.85 10.41 -20.44
N ILE A 124 -15.63 10.75 -21.46
CA ILE A 124 -15.34 10.40 -22.85
C ILE A 124 -15.10 11.70 -23.61
N PRO A 125 -13.91 11.92 -24.17
CA PRO A 125 -13.60 13.13 -24.92
C PRO A 125 -14.56 13.41 -26.09
N ALA A 126 -14.82 14.69 -26.38
CA ALA A 126 -15.63 15.08 -27.56
C ALA A 126 -14.81 15.09 -28.84
N ASP A 127 -13.53 15.40 -28.70
CA ASP A 127 -12.54 15.42 -29.76
C ASP A 127 -11.93 14.04 -29.97
N LYS A 128 -11.30 13.86 -31.14
CA LYS A 128 -10.63 12.60 -31.48
C LYS A 128 -9.40 12.40 -30.60
N VAL A 129 -9.33 11.25 -29.96
CA VAL A 129 -8.20 10.78 -29.14
C VAL A 129 -7.56 9.53 -29.76
N PRO A 130 -6.28 9.21 -29.44
CA PRO A 130 -5.57 8.09 -30.05
C PRO A 130 -5.95 6.70 -29.48
N TRP A 131 -6.87 6.63 -28.52
CA TRP A 131 -7.37 5.38 -27.94
C TRP A 131 -8.86 5.21 -28.21
N LYS A 132 -9.33 3.97 -28.06
CA LYS A 132 -10.75 3.62 -28.08
C LYS A 132 -11.30 3.53 -26.67
N THR A 133 -12.47 4.09 -26.42
CA THR A 133 -13.12 4.02 -25.09
C THR A 133 -14.27 3.04 -25.13
N VAL A 134 -14.23 2.04 -24.24
CA VAL A 134 -15.31 1.07 -24.07
C VAL A 134 -15.90 1.20 -22.68
N CYS A 135 -17.22 1.37 -22.60
CA CYS A 135 -17.93 1.53 -21.32
C CYS A 135 -18.85 0.35 -21.07
N VAL A 136 -18.94 -0.08 -19.81
CA VAL A 136 -19.94 -1.07 -19.41
C VAL A 136 -21.24 -0.39 -19.04
N CYS A 137 -22.36 -0.89 -19.58
CA CYS A 137 -23.69 -0.51 -19.17
C CYS A 137 -24.22 -1.53 -18.15
N HIS A 138 -24.43 -1.08 -16.91
CA HIS A 138 -25.09 -1.89 -15.90
C HIS A 138 -26.61 -1.85 -16.04
N ASP A 139 -27.17 -0.65 -16.15
CA ASP A 139 -28.60 -0.40 -16.40
C ASP A 139 -28.81 1.07 -16.82
N LEU A 140 -30.01 1.37 -17.34
CA LEU A 140 -30.48 2.74 -17.57
C LEU A 140 -31.69 3.09 -16.68
N ILE A 141 -31.79 2.50 -15.47
CA ILE A 141 -32.96 2.66 -14.58
C ILE A 141 -33.30 4.13 -14.31
N PRO A 142 -32.34 5.04 -14.02
CA PRO A 142 -32.65 6.45 -13.81
C PRO A 142 -33.23 7.14 -15.06
N LEU A 143 -32.76 6.77 -16.25
CA LEU A 143 -33.26 7.29 -17.52
C LEU A 143 -34.69 6.83 -17.81
N LEU A 144 -34.99 5.58 -17.49
CA LEU A 144 -36.30 4.96 -17.73
C LEU A 144 -37.35 5.39 -16.71
N ASN A 145 -36.92 5.82 -15.52
CA ASN A 145 -37.77 6.25 -14.42
C ASN A 145 -37.46 7.69 -13.99
N LYS A 146 -37.43 8.61 -14.97
CA LYS A 146 -37.00 10.02 -14.79
C LYS A 146 -37.70 10.73 -13.64
N GLU A 147 -39.02 10.57 -13.53
CA GLU A 147 -39.82 11.24 -12.49
C GLU A 147 -39.38 10.85 -11.08
N ARG A 148 -38.83 9.64 -10.92
CA ARG A 148 -38.39 9.09 -9.64
C ARG A 148 -36.95 9.45 -9.31
N TYR A 149 -36.03 9.27 -10.26
CA TYR A 149 -34.60 9.36 -9.98
C TYR A 149 -33.98 10.70 -10.41
N LEU A 150 -34.59 11.42 -11.34
CA LEU A 150 -34.06 12.68 -11.89
C LEU A 150 -34.86 13.92 -11.41
N GLY A 151 -35.50 13.81 -10.25
CA GLY A 151 -36.25 14.90 -9.64
C GLY A 151 -35.37 16.05 -9.13
N ASP A 152 -34.19 15.72 -8.57
CA ASP A 152 -33.19 16.72 -8.17
C ASP A 152 -32.54 17.36 -9.41
N PRO A 153 -32.59 18.71 -9.58
CA PRO A 153 -32.03 19.36 -10.76
C PRO A 153 -30.53 19.13 -10.96
N ASN A 154 -29.73 19.13 -9.89
CA ASN A 154 -28.28 18.97 -10.00
C ASN A 154 -27.90 17.54 -10.40
N PHE A 155 -28.51 16.53 -9.77
CA PHE A 155 -28.32 15.13 -10.15
C PHE A 155 -28.84 14.85 -11.57
N ARG A 156 -29.96 15.46 -11.97
CA ARG A 156 -30.47 15.35 -13.35
C ARG A 156 -29.49 15.93 -14.37
N GLU A 157 -28.94 17.11 -14.11
CA GLU A 157 -27.91 17.71 -14.97
C GLU A 157 -26.67 16.81 -15.06
N PHE A 158 -26.16 16.33 -13.91
CA PHE A 158 -25.07 15.37 -13.86
C PHE A 158 -25.33 14.13 -14.73
N TYR A 159 -26.47 13.48 -14.51
CA TYR A 159 -26.82 12.23 -15.19
C TYR A 159 -26.99 12.43 -16.69
N MET A 160 -27.68 13.49 -17.12
CA MET A 160 -27.89 13.78 -18.54
C MET A 160 -26.59 14.18 -19.24
N ASN A 161 -25.70 14.92 -18.56
CA ASN A 161 -24.36 15.20 -19.09
C ASN A 161 -23.57 13.90 -19.27
N LYS A 162 -23.56 13.03 -18.25
CA LYS A 162 -22.94 11.69 -18.34
C LYS A 162 -23.53 10.84 -19.45
N LEU A 163 -24.85 10.85 -19.64
CA LEU A 163 -25.49 10.14 -20.74
C LEU A 163 -24.98 10.62 -22.11
N ALA A 164 -24.92 11.94 -22.32
CA ALA A 164 -24.35 12.51 -23.54
C ALA A 164 -22.86 12.16 -23.73
N GLU A 165 -22.11 11.98 -22.62
CA GLU A 165 -20.75 11.45 -22.71
C GLU A 165 -20.71 9.99 -23.12
N PHE A 166 -21.53 9.18 -22.47
CA PHE A 166 -21.65 7.74 -22.67
C PHE A 166 -22.01 7.40 -24.12
N GLU A 167 -22.87 8.19 -24.79
CA GLU A 167 -23.23 8.02 -26.20
C GLU A 167 -22.05 8.19 -27.18
N ARG A 168 -20.95 8.82 -26.74
CA ARG A 168 -19.71 8.97 -27.51
C ARG A 168 -18.76 7.76 -27.41
N ALA A 169 -18.99 6.82 -26.50
CA ALA A 169 -18.11 5.65 -26.27
C ALA A 169 -17.95 4.79 -27.53
N ASP A 170 -16.74 4.50 -28.00
CA ASP A 170 -16.55 3.72 -29.22
C ASP A 170 -17.31 2.37 -29.23
N ALA A 171 -17.46 1.72 -28.06
CA ALA A 171 -18.39 0.61 -27.86
C ALA A 171 -19.00 0.61 -26.45
N ILE A 172 -20.20 0.02 -26.33
CA ILE A 172 -20.88 -0.27 -25.07
C ILE A 172 -20.96 -1.76 -24.83
N PHE A 173 -20.46 -2.19 -23.68
CA PHE A 173 -20.57 -3.56 -23.22
C PHE A 173 -21.70 -3.66 -22.21
N ALA A 174 -22.79 -4.32 -22.56
CA ALA A 174 -23.92 -4.51 -21.66
C ALA A 174 -23.74 -5.81 -20.85
N ILE A 175 -24.18 -5.77 -19.60
CA ILE A 175 -24.11 -6.94 -18.71
C ILE A 175 -25.23 -7.97 -18.97
N SER A 176 -26.24 -7.64 -19.77
CA SER A 176 -27.33 -8.53 -20.21
C SER A 176 -27.84 -8.13 -21.59
N GLN A 177 -28.64 -9.00 -22.22
CA GLN A 177 -29.34 -8.66 -23.45
C GLN A 177 -30.43 -7.62 -23.19
N SER A 178 -31.10 -7.68 -22.04
CA SER A 178 -32.05 -6.65 -21.59
C SER A 178 -31.40 -5.26 -21.53
N ALA A 179 -30.23 -5.14 -20.88
CA ALA A 179 -29.49 -3.88 -20.81
C ALA A 179 -28.98 -3.44 -22.18
N ALA A 180 -28.55 -4.38 -23.04
CA ALA A 180 -28.16 -4.06 -24.42
C ALA A 180 -29.33 -3.45 -25.21
N GLN A 181 -30.52 -4.03 -25.06
CA GLN A 181 -31.72 -3.54 -25.72
C GLN A 181 -32.13 -2.16 -25.19
N GLU A 182 -32.04 -1.92 -23.87
CA GLU A 182 -32.28 -0.60 -23.29
C GLU A 182 -31.35 0.46 -23.88
N VAL A 183 -30.07 0.16 -24.06
CA VAL A 183 -29.13 1.07 -24.72
C VAL A 183 -29.57 1.38 -26.14
N ILE A 184 -29.90 0.36 -26.93
CA ILE A 184 -30.32 0.51 -28.34
C ILE A 184 -31.62 1.32 -28.47
N GLU A 185 -32.57 1.14 -27.55
CA GLU A 185 -33.89 1.77 -27.62
C GLU A 185 -33.92 3.21 -27.08
N TYR A 186 -33.14 3.51 -26.05
CA TYR A 186 -33.28 4.74 -25.27
C TYR A 186 -32.09 5.70 -25.39
N THR A 187 -31.08 5.36 -26.20
CA THR A 187 -29.91 6.21 -26.47
C THR A 187 -29.67 6.32 -27.98
N ASP A 188 -28.84 7.28 -28.40
CA ASP A 188 -28.46 7.46 -29.81
C ASP A 188 -27.33 6.49 -30.26
N ILE A 189 -27.05 5.43 -29.49
CA ILE A 189 -25.97 4.48 -29.77
C ILE A 189 -26.42 3.43 -30.78
N ALA A 190 -25.68 3.32 -31.89
CA ALA A 190 -25.94 2.32 -32.92
C ALA A 190 -25.77 0.88 -32.40
N SER A 191 -26.65 -0.03 -32.84
CA SER A 191 -26.69 -1.42 -32.35
C SER A 191 -25.41 -2.21 -32.57
N ASP A 192 -24.64 -1.89 -33.62
CA ASP A 192 -23.35 -2.51 -33.93
C ASP A 192 -22.22 -2.11 -32.96
N ARG A 193 -22.44 -1.06 -32.15
CA ARG A 193 -21.54 -0.64 -31.05
C ARG A 193 -21.93 -1.25 -29.71
N VAL A 194 -23.02 -2.02 -29.62
CA VAL A 194 -23.49 -2.62 -28.37
C VAL A 194 -23.21 -4.12 -28.36
N LEU A 195 -22.49 -4.59 -27.34
CA LEU A 195 -22.15 -6.00 -27.17
C LEU A 195 -22.62 -6.49 -25.80
N ASN A 196 -23.40 -7.57 -25.75
CA ASN A 196 -23.68 -8.27 -24.50
C ASN A 196 -22.47 -9.14 -24.11
N ILE A 197 -21.82 -8.80 -23.00
CA ILE A 197 -20.68 -9.56 -22.45
C ILE A 197 -21.09 -10.42 -21.25
N SER A 198 -22.37 -10.39 -20.86
CA SER A 198 -22.89 -11.00 -19.64
C SER A 198 -22.23 -10.46 -18.36
N SER A 199 -22.49 -11.12 -17.23
CA SER A 199 -21.87 -10.86 -15.94
C SER A 199 -21.74 -12.18 -15.17
N ALA A 200 -21.10 -12.15 -14.01
CA ALA A 200 -20.92 -13.32 -13.16
C ALA A 200 -20.93 -12.95 -11.67
N VAL A 201 -20.87 -13.98 -10.83
CA VAL A 201 -20.70 -13.88 -9.37
C VAL A 201 -19.31 -14.36 -8.98
N GLY A 202 -18.82 -13.90 -7.83
CA GLY A 202 -17.54 -14.34 -7.27
C GLY A 202 -17.55 -15.83 -6.87
N GLU A 203 -16.37 -16.40 -6.68
CA GLU A 203 -16.19 -17.81 -6.32
C GLU A 203 -16.59 -18.11 -4.87
N GLU A 204 -16.69 -17.08 -4.02
CA GLU A 204 -17.16 -17.17 -2.64
C GLU A 204 -18.63 -17.64 -2.55
N PHE A 205 -19.42 -17.41 -3.59
CA PHE A 205 -20.75 -17.99 -3.72
C PHE A 205 -20.59 -19.43 -4.16
N ALA A 206 -20.82 -20.35 -3.25
CA ALA A 206 -20.71 -21.78 -3.48
C ALA A 206 -21.65 -22.56 -2.56
N VAL A 207 -21.86 -23.83 -2.90
CA VAL A 207 -22.53 -24.78 -2.01
C VAL A 207 -21.58 -25.12 -0.86
N ILE A 208 -21.97 -24.78 0.36
CA ILE A 208 -21.15 -24.90 1.57
C ILE A 208 -21.92 -25.69 2.64
N ASP A 209 -21.29 -26.74 3.15
CA ASP A 209 -21.79 -27.49 4.30
C ASP A 209 -21.37 -26.78 5.61
N TYR A 210 -22.33 -26.14 6.28
CA TYR A 210 -22.08 -25.45 7.54
C TYR A 210 -22.20 -26.38 8.76
N SER A 211 -21.29 -26.22 9.73
CA SER A 211 -21.39 -26.87 11.04
C SER A 211 -22.68 -26.51 11.78
N ALA A 212 -23.19 -27.42 12.62
CA ALA A 212 -24.39 -27.18 13.42
C ALA A 212 -24.26 -25.93 14.32
N GLU A 213 -23.07 -25.68 14.85
CA GLU A 213 -22.76 -24.52 15.68
C GLU A 213 -22.91 -23.20 14.90
N ARG A 214 -22.42 -23.16 13.65
CA ARG A 214 -22.55 -21.99 12.77
C ARG A 214 -24.02 -21.73 12.40
N ILE A 215 -24.76 -22.79 12.10
CA ILE A 215 -26.20 -22.69 11.80
C ILE A 215 -26.95 -22.15 13.02
N GLN A 216 -26.70 -22.70 14.20
CA GLN A 216 -27.34 -22.23 15.44
C GLN A 216 -26.98 -20.77 15.74
N SER A 217 -25.71 -20.38 15.58
CA SER A 217 -25.27 -18.99 15.74
C SER A 217 -26.03 -18.02 14.81
N LEU A 218 -26.25 -18.39 13.55
CA LEU A 218 -27.03 -17.58 12.60
C LEU A 218 -28.51 -17.50 13.02
N LYS A 219 -29.10 -18.62 13.45
CA LYS A 219 -30.47 -18.67 13.96
C LYS A 219 -30.66 -17.76 15.15
N ASP A 220 -29.76 -17.82 16.12
CA ASP A 220 -29.82 -16.97 17.32
C ASP A 220 -29.61 -15.49 16.96
N LYS A 221 -28.64 -15.19 16.07
CA LYS A 221 -28.29 -13.83 15.66
C LYS A 221 -29.44 -13.13 14.93
N TYR A 222 -30.14 -13.85 14.06
CA TYR A 222 -31.14 -13.29 13.14
C TYR A 222 -32.57 -13.77 13.41
N SER A 223 -32.79 -14.52 14.49
CA SER A 223 -34.08 -15.16 14.82
C SER A 223 -34.63 -16.03 13.67
N LEU A 224 -33.75 -16.78 12.99
CA LEU A 224 -34.13 -17.57 11.81
C LEU A 224 -34.88 -18.85 12.21
N PRO A 225 -35.92 -19.24 11.47
CA PRO A 225 -36.57 -20.54 11.65
C PRO A 225 -35.72 -21.67 11.03
N ASP A 226 -36.17 -22.92 11.21
CA ASP A 226 -35.50 -24.09 10.64
C ASP A 226 -35.58 -24.14 9.12
N GLU A 227 -36.73 -23.79 8.55
CA GLU A 227 -36.94 -23.66 7.10
C GLU A 227 -37.56 -22.29 6.83
N PHE A 228 -37.07 -21.57 5.82
CA PHE A 228 -37.58 -20.25 5.46
C PHE A 228 -37.50 -19.94 3.97
N ILE A 229 -38.33 -18.99 3.54
CA ILE A 229 -38.22 -18.34 2.25
C ILE A 229 -37.33 -17.11 2.42
N LEU A 230 -36.34 -16.92 1.56
CA LEU A 230 -35.44 -15.77 1.58
C LEU A 230 -35.74 -14.82 0.42
N SER A 231 -35.73 -13.52 0.69
CA SER A 231 -35.72 -12.48 -0.33
C SER A 231 -34.89 -11.29 0.11
N LEU A 232 -34.25 -10.59 -0.84
CA LEU A 232 -33.49 -9.37 -0.54
C LEU A 232 -34.42 -8.15 -0.56
N ALA A 233 -34.51 -7.44 0.57
CA ALA A 233 -35.63 -6.55 0.87
C ALA A 233 -35.26 -5.06 0.89
N MET A 234 -34.55 -4.57 -0.14
CA MET A 234 -34.38 -3.14 -0.29
C MET A 234 -35.75 -2.51 -0.54
N ILE A 235 -36.22 -1.64 0.38
CA ILE A 235 -37.54 -0.99 0.31
C ILE A 235 -37.51 0.10 -0.76
N GLU A 236 -37.50 -0.35 -2.00
CA GLU A 236 -37.51 0.42 -3.22
C GLU A 236 -38.58 -0.19 -4.13
N PRO A 237 -39.50 0.59 -4.73
CA PRO A 237 -40.62 0.06 -5.50
C PRO A 237 -40.23 -0.92 -6.61
N ARG A 238 -39.08 -0.71 -7.25
CA ARG A 238 -38.56 -1.66 -8.25
C ARG A 238 -38.32 -3.06 -7.67
N LYS A 239 -38.00 -3.21 -6.38
CA LYS A 239 -37.79 -4.52 -5.74
C LYS A 239 -39.09 -5.24 -5.40
N ASN A 240 -40.24 -4.59 -5.56
CA ASN A 240 -41.57 -5.19 -5.50
C ASN A 240 -41.91 -5.98 -4.22
N ILE A 241 -41.30 -5.61 -3.09
CA ILE A 241 -41.43 -6.35 -1.82
C ILE A 241 -42.89 -6.40 -1.34
N GLU A 242 -43.68 -5.36 -1.63
CA GLU A 242 -45.09 -5.29 -1.25
C GLU A 242 -45.94 -6.36 -1.96
N ALA A 243 -45.70 -6.60 -3.25
CA ALA A 243 -46.38 -7.66 -3.99
C ALA A 243 -45.99 -9.06 -3.50
N LEU A 244 -44.72 -9.26 -3.14
CA LEU A 244 -44.25 -10.52 -2.55
C LEU A 244 -44.90 -10.80 -1.19
N ILE A 245 -45.00 -9.79 -0.31
CA ILE A 245 -45.66 -9.95 1.00
C ILE A 245 -47.13 -10.31 0.81
N HIS A 246 -47.82 -9.68 -0.14
CA HIS A 246 -49.22 -9.99 -0.44
C HIS A 246 -49.37 -11.40 -1.06
N ALA A 247 -48.46 -11.82 -1.92
CA ALA A 247 -48.48 -13.17 -2.48
C ALA A 247 -48.26 -14.23 -1.39
N TYR A 248 -47.30 -13.97 -0.50
CA TYR A 248 -47.01 -14.82 0.66
C TYR A 248 -48.20 -14.94 1.62
N SER A 249 -48.92 -13.84 1.90
CA SER A 249 -50.10 -13.86 2.78
C SER A 249 -51.26 -14.71 2.23
N LEU A 250 -51.24 -15.01 0.93
CA LEU A 250 -52.26 -15.81 0.24
C LEU A 250 -51.91 -17.30 0.16
N LEU A 251 -50.75 -17.72 0.66
CA LEU A 251 -50.40 -19.14 0.80
C LEU A 251 -51.25 -19.82 1.90
N PRO A 252 -51.43 -21.15 1.87
CA PRO A 252 -52.03 -21.90 2.98
C PRO A 252 -51.33 -21.62 4.32
N ALA A 253 -52.10 -21.56 5.41
CA ALA A 253 -51.60 -21.19 6.74
C ALA A 253 -50.49 -22.14 7.22
N GLU A 254 -50.56 -23.42 6.86
CA GLU A 254 -49.56 -24.44 7.17
C GLU A 254 -48.21 -24.12 6.51
N LEU A 255 -48.22 -23.60 5.28
CA LEU A 255 -46.99 -23.20 4.59
C LEU A 255 -46.39 -21.92 5.20
N GLN A 256 -47.24 -20.94 5.54
CA GLN A 256 -46.76 -19.71 6.19
C GLN A 256 -46.14 -19.97 7.58
N GLN A 257 -46.64 -20.98 8.32
CA GLN A 257 -46.08 -21.37 9.61
C GLN A 257 -44.77 -22.15 9.46
N ARG A 258 -44.69 -23.04 8.47
CA ARG A 258 -43.49 -23.86 8.23
C ARG A 258 -42.36 -23.07 7.58
N TYR A 259 -42.68 -22.13 6.69
CA TYR A 259 -41.72 -21.38 5.91
C TYR A 259 -41.90 -19.86 6.06
N PRO A 260 -41.57 -19.27 7.22
CA PRO A 260 -41.58 -17.82 7.39
C PRO A 260 -40.80 -17.09 6.30
N LEU A 261 -41.26 -15.90 5.92
CA LEU A 261 -40.60 -15.04 4.94
C LEU A 261 -39.51 -14.21 5.63
N VAL A 262 -38.25 -14.50 5.29
CA VAL A 262 -37.06 -13.78 5.75
C VAL A 262 -36.67 -12.74 4.70
N LEU A 263 -36.70 -11.48 5.13
CA LEU A 263 -36.39 -10.30 4.34
C LEU A 263 -35.02 -9.74 4.75
N ALA A 264 -34.03 -9.97 3.88
CA ALA A 264 -32.66 -9.58 4.11
C ALA A 264 -32.40 -8.14 3.64
N TYR A 265 -32.50 -7.17 4.55
CA TYR A 265 -32.07 -5.79 4.35
C TYR A 265 -32.14 -4.96 5.64
N LYS A 266 -31.30 -3.92 5.74
CA LYS A 266 -31.40 -2.90 6.79
C LYS A 266 -32.48 -1.89 6.43
N VAL A 267 -33.67 -2.05 7.03
CA VAL A 267 -34.80 -1.13 6.83
C VAL A 267 -34.74 0.01 7.86
N GLN A 268 -35.00 1.25 7.43
CA GLN A 268 -35.17 2.37 8.36
C GLN A 268 -36.42 2.18 9.22
N PRO A 269 -36.44 2.63 10.50
CA PRO A 269 -37.56 2.38 11.41
C PRO A 269 -38.94 2.72 10.83
N GLU A 270 -39.07 3.85 10.14
CA GLU A 270 -40.35 4.31 9.57
C GLU A 270 -40.82 3.40 8.42
N GLN A 271 -39.88 2.96 7.57
CA GLN A 271 -40.18 2.04 6.46
C GLN A 271 -40.51 0.64 6.97
N LEU A 272 -39.83 0.20 8.04
CA LEU A 272 -40.11 -1.07 8.68
C LEU A 272 -41.53 -1.08 9.26
N GLU A 273 -41.91 -0.04 9.99
CA GLU A 273 -43.25 0.08 10.55
C GLU A 273 -44.33 0.19 9.47
N ARG A 274 -44.03 0.81 8.33
CA ARG A 274 -44.93 0.83 7.16
C ARG A 274 -45.15 -0.56 6.58
N ILE A 275 -44.08 -1.32 6.37
CA ILE A 275 -44.16 -2.68 5.82
C ILE A 275 -44.81 -3.66 6.80
N LEU A 276 -44.54 -3.53 8.11
CA LEU A 276 -45.19 -4.33 9.13
C LEU A 276 -46.69 -4.05 9.19
N ARG A 277 -47.12 -2.78 9.12
CA ARG A 277 -48.55 -2.43 9.02
C ARG A 277 -49.20 -2.98 7.76
N LEU A 278 -48.49 -2.98 6.63
CA LEU A 278 -48.97 -3.59 5.39
C LEU A 278 -49.16 -5.10 5.57
N ALA A 279 -48.18 -5.79 6.15
CA ALA A 279 -48.26 -7.22 6.43
C ALA A 279 -49.40 -7.56 7.40
N GLU A 280 -49.57 -6.78 8.46
CA GLU A 280 -50.68 -6.91 9.43
C GLU A 280 -52.04 -6.69 8.74
N SER A 281 -52.14 -5.78 7.76
CA SER A 281 -53.37 -5.58 6.97
C SER A 281 -53.73 -6.78 6.09
N TYR A 282 -52.74 -7.62 5.76
CA TYR A 282 -52.92 -8.90 5.09
C TYR A 282 -53.08 -10.09 6.06
N GLY A 283 -53.15 -9.83 7.37
CA GLY A 283 -53.34 -10.86 8.40
C GLY A 283 -52.06 -11.61 8.79
N LEU A 284 -50.88 -11.14 8.38
CA LEU A 284 -49.60 -11.75 8.75
C LEU A 284 -49.14 -11.30 10.13
N SER A 285 -48.61 -12.24 10.91
CA SER A 285 -47.99 -11.95 12.20
C SER A 285 -46.49 -11.65 12.06
N ARG A 286 -45.91 -11.03 13.10
CA ARG A 286 -44.46 -10.76 13.15
C ARG A 286 -43.58 -12.00 13.16
N SER A 287 -44.10 -13.17 13.52
CA SER A 287 -43.33 -14.43 13.46
C SER A 287 -43.28 -15.02 12.05
N GLN A 288 -44.15 -14.55 11.13
CA GLN A 288 -44.20 -15.00 9.75
C GLN A 288 -43.39 -14.11 8.79
N LEU A 289 -42.97 -12.93 9.25
CA LEU A 289 -42.20 -11.95 8.48
C LEU A 289 -40.99 -11.47 9.31
N ILE A 290 -39.81 -11.95 8.97
CA ILE A 290 -38.57 -11.76 9.74
C ILE A 290 -37.64 -10.83 8.96
N PHE A 291 -37.13 -9.78 9.61
CA PHE A 291 -36.13 -8.88 9.03
C PHE A 291 -34.77 -9.14 9.68
N THR A 292 -33.78 -9.51 8.87
CA THR A 292 -32.42 -9.81 9.39
C THR A 292 -31.64 -8.55 9.75
N GLY A 293 -32.04 -7.39 9.22
CA GLY A 293 -31.22 -6.19 9.24
C GLY A 293 -30.03 -6.31 8.29
N PHE A 294 -28.89 -5.74 8.67
CA PHE A 294 -27.66 -5.82 7.88
C PHE A 294 -27.05 -7.23 7.94
N LEU A 295 -26.75 -7.79 6.77
CA LEU A 295 -25.98 -9.03 6.62
C LEU A 295 -24.57 -8.70 6.17
N THR A 296 -23.59 -9.39 6.74
CA THR A 296 -22.25 -9.48 6.12
C THR A 296 -22.34 -10.38 4.88
N ASP A 297 -21.38 -10.31 3.98
CA ASP A 297 -21.35 -11.19 2.79
C ASP A 297 -21.29 -12.68 3.21
N ASP A 298 -20.50 -13.02 4.23
CA ASP A 298 -20.46 -14.39 4.79
C ASP A 298 -21.81 -14.88 5.33
N ASP A 299 -22.56 -14.00 6.00
CA ASP A 299 -23.88 -14.35 6.52
C ASP A 299 -24.90 -14.45 5.37
N LEU A 300 -24.81 -13.59 4.35
CA LEU A 300 -25.65 -13.68 3.15
C LEU A 300 -25.43 -14.99 2.39
N ILE A 301 -24.17 -15.39 2.15
CA ILE A 301 -23.82 -16.66 1.50
C ILE A 301 -24.38 -17.84 2.30
N ALA A 302 -24.26 -17.80 3.63
CA ALA A 302 -24.83 -18.84 4.49
C ALA A 302 -26.35 -18.88 4.39
N LEU A 303 -27.03 -17.73 4.37
CA LEU A 303 -28.48 -17.67 4.24
C LEU A 303 -28.97 -18.18 2.87
N TYR A 304 -28.23 -17.95 1.79
CA TYR A 304 -28.53 -18.58 0.50
C TYR A 304 -28.42 -20.11 0.55
N ASN A 305 -27.39 -20.65 1.22
CA ASN A 305 -27.22 -22.10 1.38
C ASN A 305 -28.30 -22.75 2.28
N LEU A 306 -28.81 -22.01 3.27
CA LEU A 306 -29.73 -22.52 4.27
C LEU A 306 -31.22 -22.30 3.93
N CYS A 307 -31.55 -21.38 3.04
CA CYS A 307 -32.95 -21.10 2.74
C CYS A 307 -33.61 -22.31 2.04
N LYS A 308 -34.91 -22.50 2.31
CA LYS A 308 -35.70 -23.49 1.58
C LYS A 308 -35.86 -23.03 0.13
N LEU A 309 -36.23 -21.76 -0.06
CA LEU A 309 -36.58 -21.15 -1.33
C LEU A 309 -36.09 -19.70 -1.35
N PHE A 310 -35.43 -19.28 -2.43
CA PHE A 310 -35.10 -17.89 -2.69
C PHE A 310 -36.09 -17.31 -3.71
N VAL A 311 -36.66 -16.14 -3.41
CA VAL A 311 -37.65 -15.47 -4.28
C VAL A 311 -37.22 -14.03 -4.56
N PHE A 312 -37.13 -13.68 -5.84
CA PHE A 312 -36.67 -12.36 -6.27
C PHE A 312 -37.68 -11.66 -7.20
N PRO A 313 -38.61 -10.86 -6.64
CA PRO A 313 -39.80 -10.36 -7.35
C PRO A 313 -39.58 -9.04 -8.10
N SER A 314 -38.33 -8.69 -8.41
CA SER A 314 -37.98 -7.35 -8.92
C SER A 314 -38.69 -7.01 -10.24
N LEU A 315 -39.08 -5.75 -10.37
CA LEU A 315 -39.69 -5.18 -11.57
C LEU A 315 -38.65 -4.75 -12.60
N HIS A 316 -37.42 -4.46 -12.17
CA HIS A 316 -36.36 -3.98 -13.06
C HIS A 316 -34.96 -4.24 -12.49
N GLU A 317 -34.18 -5.03 -13.21
CA GLU A 317 -32.74 -5.19 -12.98
C GLU A 317 -31.95 -5.11 -14.28
N GLY A 318 -30.71 -4.61 -14.16
CA GLY A 318 -29.73 -4.68 -15.24
C GLY A 318 -29.19 -6.09 -15.52
N PHE A 319 -29.16 -6.98 -14.51
CA PHE A 319 -28.75 -8.38 -14.68
C PHE A 319 -29.52 -9.38 -13.80
N GLY A 320 -29.42 -9.24 -12.48
CA GLY A 320 -29.93 -10.26 -11.55
C GLY A 320 -28.84 -11.02 -10.82
N LEU A 321 -27.86 -10.29 -10.25
CA LEU A 321 -26.84 -10.90 -9.39
C LEU A 321 -27.45 -11.69 -8.22
N PRO A 322 -28.48 -11.21 -7.47
CA PRO A 322 -28.99 -11.98 -6.33
C PRO A 322 -29.57 -13.36 -6.68
N PRO A 323 -30.40 -13.51 -7.74
CA PRO A 323 -30.77 -14.85 -8.22
C PRO A 323 -29.57 -15.71 -8.62
N LEU A 324 -28.56 -15.14 -9.29
CA LEU A 324 -27.37 -15.89 -9.69
C LEU A 324 -26.55 -16.35 -8.48
N GLU A 325 -26.37 -15.48 -7.47
CA GLU A 325 -25.72 -15.77 -6.19
C GLU A 325 -26.44 -16.91 -5.47
N ALA A 326 -27.77 -16.80 -5.31
CA ALA A 326 -28.59 -17.82 -4.67
C ALA A 326 -28.50 -19.17 -5.38
N MET A 327 -28.60 -19.15 -6.72
CA MET A 327 -28.48 -20.37 -7.53
C MET A 327 -27.10 -21.01 -7.41
N ARG A 328 -26.03 -20.20 -7.36
CA ARG A 328 -24.65 -20.68 -7.20
C ARG A 328 -24.42 -21.32 -5.82
N CYS A 329 -25.08 -20.80 -4.78
CA CYS A 329 -25.14 -21.42 -3.46
C CYS A 329 -26.09 -22.63 -3.38
N GLY A 330 -26.71 -23.05 -4.50
CA GLY A 330 -27.58 -24.21 -4.57
C GLY A 330 -29.00 -24.00 -4.05
N ALA A 331 -29.44 -22.75 -3.86
CA ALA A 331 -30.81 -22.45 -3.48
C ALA A 331 -31.79 -22.75 -4.61
N ALA A 332 -32.95 -23.33 -4.27
CA ALA A 332 -34.08 -23.32 -5.20
C ALA A 332 -34.50 -21.86 -5.40
N THR A 333 -34.47 -21.38 -6.64
CA THR A 333 -34.59 -19.95 -6.95
C THR A 333 -35.79 -19.70 -7.85
N LEU A 334 -36.61 -18.72 -7.47
CA LEU A 334 -37.70 -18.17 -8.28
C LEU A 334 -37.49 -16.67 -8.50
N GLY A 335 -37.91 -16.15 -9.64
CA GLY A 335 -37.87 -14.71 -9.89
C GLY A 335 -38.84 -14.23 -10.96
N SER A 336 -38.83 -12.93 -11.20
CA SER A 336 -39.71 -12.32 -12.21
C SER A 336 -39.35 -12.75 -13.64
N ASN A 337 -40.34 -12.79 -14.52
CA ASN A 337 -40.18 -13.11 -15.94
C ASN A 337 -39.90 -11.90 -16.86
N ILE A 338 -39.43 -10.78 -16.31
CA ILE A 338 -39.19 -9.53 -17.05
C ILE A 338 -37.75 -9.03 -16.88
N THR A 339 -37.33 -8.15 -17.79
CA THR A 339 -35.97 -7.57 -17.86
C THR A 339 -34.90 -8.66 -18.05
N SER A 340 -33.80 -8.60 -17.31
CA SER A 340 -32.65 -9.50 -17.43
C SER A 340 -32.83 -10.85 -16.70
N LEU A 341 -33.82 -10.97 -15.81
CA LEU A 341 -34.03 -12.16 -14.99
C LEU A 341 -34.32 -13.45 -15.77
N PRO A 342 -35.06 -13.43 -16.90
CA PRO A 342 -35.20 -14.60 -17.77
C PRO A 342 -33.89 -15.15 -18.30
N GLU A 343 -32.91 -14.29 -18.59
CA GLU A 343 -31.59 -14.69 -19.08
C GLU A 343 -30.79 -15.39 -17.98
N VAL A 344 -30.87 -14.86 -16.75
CA VAL A 344 -30.16 -15.40 -15.58
C VAL A 344 -30.79 -16.71 -15.12
N ILE A 345 -32.11 -16.73 -14.87
CA ILE A 345 -32.83 -17.90 -14.36
C ILE A 345 -32.94 -18.98 -15.43
N GLY A 346 -33.17 -18.64 -16.71
CA GLY A 346 -33.09 -19.60 -17.81
C GLY A 346 -34.10 -20.76 -17.78
N TRP A 347 -35.20 -20.65 -17.02
CA TRP A 347 -36.28 -21.64 -17.01
C TRP A 347 -37.64 -20.99 -16.71
N GLU A 348 -38.57 -21.09 -17.66
CA GLU A 348 -39.88 -20.43 -17.61
C GLU A 348 -40.72 -20.83 -16.39
N ASP A 349 -40.75 -22.10 -16.02
CA ASP A 349 -41.53 -22.57 -14.86
C ASP A 349 -40.98 -22.06 -13.51
N ALA A 350 -39.71 -21.67 -13.46
CA ALA A 350 -39.08 -21.07 -12.27
C ALA A 350 -39.37 -19.56 -12.15
N MET A 351 -40.22 -19.00 -13.02
CA MET A 351 -40.51 -17.58 -13.05
C MET A 351 -42.00 -17.26 -12.92
N PHE A 352 -42.30 -16.01 -12.60
CA PHE A 352 -43.66 -15.49 -12.45
C PHE A 352 -43.79 -14.08 -13.03
N ASN A 353 -45.01 -13.67 -13.36
CA ASN A 353 -45.32 -12.27 -13.66
C ASN A 353 -45.30 -11.44 -12.36
N PRO A 354 -44.36 -10.48 -12.19
CA PRO A 354 -44.24 -9.75 -10.95
C PRO A 354 -45.36 -8.73 -10.71
N HIS A 355 -46.19 -8.45 -11.72
CA HIS A 355 -47.38 -7.62 -11.58
C HIS A 355 -48.63 -8.41 -11.17
N ASP A 356 -48.55 -9.75 -11.13
CA ASP A 356 -49.66 -10.62 -10.75
C ASP A 356 -49.35 -11.36 -9.44
N VAL A 357 -49.94 -10.86 -8.35
CA VAL A 357 -49.82 -11.44 -7.01
C VAL A 357 -50.26 -12.91 -6.96
N GLN A 358 -51.27 -13.31 -7.74
CA GLN A 358 -51.74 -14.70 -7.75
C GLN A 358 -50.73 -15.61 -8.44
N ASP A 359 -50.04 -15.12 -9.47
CA ASP A 359 -49.01 -15.88 -10.17
C ASP A 359 -47.77 -16.09 -9.28
N ILE A 360 -47.31 -15.03 -8.59
CA ILE A 360 -46.24 -15.14 -7.58
C ILE A 360 -46.61 -16.21 -6.54
N ARG A 361 -47.82 -16.14 -5.98
CA ARG A 361 -48.32 -17.09 -4.98
C ARG A 361 -48.37 -18.52 -5.51
N ARG A 362 -48.89 -18.72 -6.72
CA ARG A 362 -49.01 -20.03 -7.37
C ARG A 362 -47.65 -20.70 -7.54
N VAL A 363 -46.65 -19.98 -8.03
CA VAL A 363 -45.31 -20.53 -8.27
C VAL A 363 -44.59 -20.83 -6.96
N MET A 364 -44.73 -19.95 -5.95
CA MET A 364 -44.22 -20.21 -4.59
C MET A 364 -44.87 -21.47 -3.98
N GLU A 365 -46.19 -21.59 -4.05
CA GLU A 365 -46.92 -22.75 -3.50
C GLU A 365 -46.47 -24.05 -4.16
N LYS A 366 -46.32 -24.06 -5.49
CA LYS A 366 -45.79 -25.22 -6.23
C LYS A 366 -44.40 -25.60 -5.74
N ALA A 367 -43.48 -24.64 -5.61
CA ALA A 367 -42.12 -24.90 -5.13
C ALA A 367 -42.05 -25.43 -3.69
N LEU A 368 -43.04 -25.11 -2.84
CA LEU A 368 -43.09 -25.52 -1.43
C LEU A 368 -43.84 -26.85 -1.20
N THR A 369 -44.66 -27.28 -2.16
CA THR A 369 -45.55 -28.45 -2.01
C THR A 369 -45.23 -29.60 -2.97
N ASP A 370 -44.65 -29.31 -4.13
CA ASP A 370 -44.21 -30.30 -5.11
C ASP A 370 -42.71 -30.57 -4.95
N GLU A 371 -42.40 -31.67 -4.27
CA GLU A 371 -41.02 -32.10 -4.01
C GLU A 371 -40.24 -32.45 -5.29
N ALA A 372 -40.91 -32.86 -6.37
CA ALA A 372 -40.23 -33.11 -7.64
C ALA A 372 -39.80 -31.78 -8.28
N PHE A 373 -40.73 -30.83 -8.37
CA PHE A 373 -40.44 -29.49 -8.87
C PHE A 373 -39.37 -28.77 -8.03
N TYR A 374 -39.41 -28.91 -6.71
CA TYR A 374 -38.37 -28.38 -5.81
C TYR A 374 -36.96 -28.91 -6.14
N ARG A 375 -36.83 -30.21 -6.37
CA ARG A 375 -35.54 -30.83 -6.74
C ARG A 375 -35.07 -30.38 -8.11
N GLU A 376 -35.99 -30.23 -9.06
CA GLU A 376 -35.68 -29.68 -10.38
C GLU A 376 -35.18 -28.24 -10.28
N LEU A 377 -35.78 -27.38 -9.44
CA LEU A 377 -35.30 -26.01 -9.18
C LEU A 377 -33.86 -26.00 -8.66
N LYS A 378 -33.52 -26.87 -7.71
CA LYS A 378 -32.14 -26.96 -7.19
C LYS A 378 -31.16 -27.47 -8.24
N ALA A 379 -31.53 -28.51 -9.00
CA ALA A 379 -30.69 -29.07 -10.04
C ALA A 379 -30.45 -28.04 -11.17
N HIS A 380 -31.51 -27.34 -11.57
CA HIS A 380 -31.45 -26.29 -12.58
C HIS A 380 -30.62 -25.10 -12.11
N ALA A 381 -30.78 -24.64 -10.87
CA ALA A 381 -29.99 -23.56 -10.28
C ALA A 381 -28.48 -23.79 -10.42
N LEU A 382 -27.99 -24.99 -10.07
CA LEU A 382 -26.57 -25.34 -10.20
C LEU A 382 -26.13 -25.41 -11.67
N ALA A 383 -26.92 -26.05 -12.53
CA ALA A 383 -26.59 -26.21 -13.95
C ALA A 383 -26.58 -24.85 -14.70
N GLN A 384 -27.53 -23.97 -14.37
CA GLN A 384 -27.67 -22.66 -14.99
C GLN A 384 -26.60 -21.69 -14.49
N SER A 385 -26.38 -21.60 -13.17
CA SER A 385 -25.38 -20.68 -12.59
C SER A 385 -23.95 -21.00 -13.03
N ALA A 386 -23.65 -22.24 -13.41
CA ALA A 386 -22.35 -22.66 -13.94
C ALA A 386 -22.04 -22.08 -15.34
N LYS A 387 -23.04 -21.58 -16.07
CA LYS A 387 -22.83 -20.94 -17.39
C LYS A 387 -22.21 -19.55 -17.29
N PHE A 388 -22.29 -18.92 -16.12
CA PHE A 388 -21.80 -17.57 -15.87
C PHE A 388 -20.43 -17.60 -15.19
N SER A 389 -19.42 -17.04 -15.84
CA SER A 389 -18.08 -16.94 -15.28
C SER A 389 -17.42 -15.65 -15.74
N TRP A 390 -16.60 -15.06 -14.86
CA TRP A 390 -15.84 -13.86 -15.21
C TRP A 390 -14.83 -14.14 -16.33
N ALA A 391 -14.30 -15.36 -16.45
CA ALA A 391 -13.46 -15.78 -17.57
C ALA A 391 -14.21 -15.70 -18.91
N ASN A 392 -15.47 -16.16 -18.98
CA ASN A 392 -16.27 -16.06 -20.21
C ASN A 392 -16.56 -14.59 -20.55
N THR A 393 -16.95 -13.78 -19.55
CA THR A 393 -17.17 -12.34 -19.72
C THR A 393 -15.90 -11.61 -20.19
N ALA A 394 -14.74 -11.98 -19.64
CA ALA A 394 -13.44 -11.44 -20.05
C ALA A 394 -13.09 -11.80 -21.50
N HIS A 395 -13.29 -13.05 -21.91
CA HIS A 395 -13.07 -13.46 -23.31
C HIS A 395 -13.97 -12.68 -24.28
N LEU A 396 -15.26 -12.52 -23.96
CA LEU A 396 -16.18 -11.73 -24.77
C LEU A 396 -15.75 -10.25 -24.86
N ALA A 397 -15.27 -9.68 -23.75
CA ALA A 397 -14.77 -8.32 -23.73
C ALA A 397 -13.50 -8.15 -24.58
N ILE A 398 -12.53 -9.06 -24.44
CA ILE A 398 -11.27 -9.06 -25.21
C ILE A 398 -11.54 -9.21 -26.71
N ASP A 399 -12.44 -10.13 -27.10
CA ASP A 399 -12.89 -10.28 -28.48
C ASP A 399 -13.56 -9.00 -29.00
N GLY A 400 -14.38 -8.36 -28.17
CA GLY A 400 -15.01 -7.08 -28.49
C GLY A 400 -13.98 -5.97 -28.72
N PHE A 401 -12.94 -5.89 -27.89
CA PHE A 401 -11.82 -4.95 -28.08
C PHE A 401 -11.09 -5.21 -29.40
N ALA A 402 -10.78 -6.47 -29.71
CA ALA A 402 -10.08 -6.84 -30.94
C ALA A 402 -10.89 -6.47 -32.19
N ARG A 403 -12.21 -6.72 -32.21
CA ARG A 403 -13.10 -6.32 -33.31
C ARG A 403 -13.14 -4.81 -33.49
N LEU A 404 -13.19 -4.06 -32.40
CA LEU A 404 -13.21 -2.60 -32.43
C LEU A 404 -11.95 -2.03 -33.09
N LEU A 405 -10.77 -2.56 -32.75
CA LEU A 405 -9.50 -2.10 -33.30
C LEU A 405 -9.30 -2.47 -34.77
N GLN A 406 -9.82 -3.61 -35.25
CA GLN A 406 -9.75 -4.00 -36.67
C GLN A 406 -10.46 -3.00 -37.61
N SER A 407 -11.41 -2.23 -37.09
CA SER A 407 -12.20 -1.26 -37.86
C SER A 407 -11.55 0.14 -37.99
N SER A 408 -10.40 0.37 -37.35
CA SER A 408 -9.77 1.70 -37.26
C SER A 408 -8.33 1.73 -37.79
N PRO A 409 -7.91 2.75 -38.55
CA PRO A 409 -6.51 2.93 -38.91
C PRO A 409 -5.65 3.27 -37.67
N GLU A 410 -4.40 2.80 -37.66
CA GLU A 410 -3.44 2.94 -36.56
C GLU A 410 -3.25 4.40 -36.11
N ALA A 411 -3.20 4.62 -34.79
CA ALA A 411 -2.92 5.91 -34.19
C ALA A 411 -1.43 6.27 -34.26
N ASN A 412 -1.11 7.53 -34.63
CA ASN A 412 0.26 8.02 -34.78
C ASN A 412 0.75 8.78 -33.54
N ALA A 413 2.04 8.65 -33.23
CA ALA A 413 2.71 9.24 -32.06
C ALA A 413 2.55 10.78 -31.90
N GLY A 414 2.26 11.52 -32.97
CA GLY A 414 1.99 12.97 -32.92
C GLY A 414 0.67 13.38 -32.25
N GLN A 415 -0.22 12.43 -31.96
CA GLN A 415 -1.55 12.72 -31.37
C GLN A 415 -1.49 12.95 -29.84
N VAL A 416 -0.52 12.38 -29.11
CA VAL A 416 -0.43 12.51 -27.65
C VAL A 416 -0.14 13.96 -27.21
N GLU A 417 0.82 14.61 -27.86
CA GLU A 417 1.18 16.01 -27.55
C GLU A 417 0.01 16.96 -27.85
N SER A 418 -0.73 16.66 -28.91
CA SER A 418 -1.96 17.38 -29.27
C SER A 418 -3.05 17.26 -28.20
N VAL A 419 -3.25 16.06 -27.63
CA VAL A 419 -4.23 15.86 -26.54
C VAL A 419 -3.81 16.67 -25.31
N THR A 420 -2.54 16.55 -24.88
CA THR A 420 -2.06 17.27 -23.70
C THR A 420 -2.25 18.78 -23.83
N ALA A 421 -1.85 19.36 -24.97
CA ALA A 421 -2.02 20.79 -25.23
C ALA A 421 -3.51 21.20 -25.19
N SER A 422 -4.38 20.45 -25.87
CA SER A 422 -5.83 20.70 -25.89
C SER A 422 -6.48 20.65 -24.50
N ARG A 423 -6.06 19.70 -23.65
CA ARG A 423 -6.57 19.58 -22.28
C ARG A 423 -6.08 20.73 -21.39
N ILE A 424 -4.84 21.17 -21.53
CA ILE A 424 -4.33 22.37 -20.85
C ILE A 424 -5.14 23.61 -21.25
N GLU A 425 -5.41 23.80 -22.55
CA GLU A 425 -6.27 24.91 -23.02
C GLU A 425 -7.69 24.83 -22.43
N THR A 426 -8.23 23.61 -22.30
CA THR A 426 -9.54 23.40 -21.67
C THR A 426 -9.52 23.81 -20.21
N MET A 427 -8.50 23.42 -19.45
CA MET A 427 -8.33 23.81 -18.04
C MET A 427 -8.17 25.33 -17.88
N GLN A 428 -7.42 25.99 -18.78
CA GLN A 428 -7.21 27.44 -18.75
C GLN A 428 -8.51 28.23 -18.88
N LYS A 429 -9.48 27.70 -19.64
CA LYS A 429 -10.81 28.30 -19.87
C LYS A 429 -11.80 28.08 -18.72
N ILE A 430 -11.41 27.38 -17.65
CA ILE A 430 -12.27 27.18 -16.48
C ILE A 430 -12.07 28.37 -15.53
N ASP A 431 -13.03 29.30 -15.53
CA ASP A 431 -12.96 30.53 -14.73
C ASP A 431 -13.08 30.28 -13.22
N ALA A 432 -13.77 29.20 -12.81
CA ALA A 432 -14.08 28.88 -11.42
C ALA A 432 -12.89 28.33 -10.59
N LEU A 433 -11.70 28.15 -11.17
CA LEU A 433 -10.53 27.60 -10.47
C LEU A 433 -9.74 28.69 -9.72
N SER A 434 -9.50 28.47 -8.43
CA SER A 434 -8.62 29.32 -7.62
C SER A 434 -7.16 29.20 -8.06
N GLU A 435 -6.30 30.12 -7.58
CA GLU A 435 -4.85 30.04 -7.85
C GLU A 435 -4.22 28.75 -7.28
N VAL A 436 -4.69 28.31 -6.11
CA VAL A 436 -4.26 27.04 -5.49
C VAL A 436 -4.69 25.84 -6.36
N ASP A 437 -5.92 25.85 -6.89
CA ASP A 437 -6.38 24.80 -7.81
C ASP A 437 -5.52 24.77 -9.08
N ARG A 438 -5.18 25.94 -9.64
CA ARG A 438 -4.34 26.06 -10.84
C ARG A 438 -2.92 25.54 -10.61
N LEU A 439 -2.32 25.87 -9.46
CA LEU A 439 -1.01 25.35 -9.09
C LEU A 439 -1.05 23.83 -8.89
N GLY A 440 -2.06 23.33 -8.16
CA GLY A 440 -2.27 21.89 -7.97
C GLY A 440 -2.45 21.14 -9.29
N LEU A 441 -3.20 21.72 -10.23
CA LEU A 441 -3.37 21.16 -11.58
C LEU A 441 -2.08 21.17 -12.39
N ALA A 442 -1.27 22.22 -12.29
CA ALA A 442 0.03 22.25 -12.97
C ALA A 442 0.94 21.11 -12.48
N TRP A 443 0.97 20.85 -11.17
CA TRP A 443 1.68 19.71 -10.57
C TRP A 443 1.08 18.38 -11.03
N ALA A 444 -0.25 18.26 -11.07
CA ALA A 444 -0.93 17.06 -11.52
C ALA A 444 -0.64 16.73 -13.00
N VAL A 445 -0.67 17.73 -13.89
CA VAL A 445 -0.33 17.57 -15.31
C VAL A 445 1.12 17.11 -15.48
N ALA A 446 2.04 17.68 -14.70
CA ALA A 446 3.43 17.26 -14.72
C ALA A 446 3.59 15.81 -14.22
N ARG A 447 2.88 15.41 -13.15
CA ARG A 447 2.86 14.02 -12.64
C ARG A 447 2.29 13.01 -13.64
N ASN A 448 1.30 13.44 -14.43
CA ASN A 448 0.65 12.60 -15.43
C ASN A 448 1.47 12.46 -16.74
N SER A 449 2.61 13.14 -16.85
CA SER A 449 3.48 13.13 -18.04
C SER A 449 4.45 11.94 -18.06
N PHE A 450 3.95 10.72 -17.80
CA PHE A 450 4.76 9.51 -17.56
C PHE A 450 5.83 9.25 -18.64
N LYS A 451 5.49 9.46 -19.92
CA LYS A 451 6.41 9.21 -21.05
C LYS A 451 7.63 10.13 -21.08
N ARG A 452 7.52 11.33 -20.51
CA ARG A 452 8.60 12.34 -20.46
C ARG A 452 9.36 12.33 -19.15
N HIS A 453 8.88 11.57 -18.17
CA HIS A 453 9.45 11.53 -16.83
C HIS A 453 10.74 10.71 -16.82
N THR A 454 11.81 11.30 -16.33
CA THR A 454 13.04 10.58 -15.98
C THR A 454 12.93 10.18 -14.52
N ARG A 455 13.00 8.88 -14.23
CA ARG A 455 12.91 8.36 -12.85
C ARG A 455 14.04 8.93 -11.99
N LYS A 456 13.75 9.22 -10.73
CA LYS A 456 14.70 9.84 -9.79
C LYS A 456 14.96 8.94 -8.61
N LEU A 457 16.22 8.86 -8.19
CA LEU A 457 16.62 8.34 -6.89
C LEU A 457 17.05 9.51 -6.02
N LEU A 458 16.19 9.87 -5.08
CA LEU A 458 16.32 11.05 -4.24
C LEU A 458 16.78 10.60 -2.85
N VAL A 459 17.99 11.01 -2.47
CA VAL A 459 18.56 10.69 -1.16
C VAL A 459 18.20 11.82 -0.20
N ASP A 460 17.38 11.52 0.81
CA ASP A 460 17.01 12.48 1.84
C ASP A 460 18.16 12.64 2.85
N ILE A 461 18.65 13.87 2.88
CA ILE A 461 19.71 14.37 3.76
C ILE A 461 19.21 15.53 4.62
N SER A 462 17.93 15.53 5.02
CA SER A 462 17.29 16.63 5.76
C SER A 462 18.06 17.05 7.00
N VAL A 463 18.65 16.08 7.71
CA VAL A 463 19.46 16.34 8.89
C VAL A 463 20.82 16.89 8.49
N LEU A 464 21.51 16.18 7.60
CA LEU A 464 22.86 16.54 7.15
C LEU A 464 22.94 17.90 6.43
N ALA A 465 21.91 18.28 5.67
CA ALA A 465 21.83 19.56 4.96
C ALA A 465 21.69 20.76 5.92
N GLN A 466 21.00 20.57 7.05
CA GLN A 466 20.81 21.62 8.05
C GLN A 466 21.92 21.63 9.11
N HIS A 467 22.34 20.44 9.57
CA HIS A 467 23.31 20.29 10.65
C HIS A 467 24.09 18.96 10.57
N ASP A 468 25.39 19.04 10.24
CA ASP A 468 26.29 17.91 10.36
C ASP A 468 26.81 17.74 11.80
N ALA A 469 26.09 16.94 12.59
CA ALA A 469 26.47 16.59 13.95
C ALA A 469 27.73 15.67 14.03
N LYS A 470 28.29 15.27 12.88
CA LYS A 470 29.42 14.35 12.76
C LYS A 470 29.24 13.07 13.57
N THR A 471 28.06 12.46 13.51
CA THR A 471 27.80 11.13 14.11
C THR A 471 28.06 10.02 13.11
N GLY A 472 28.01 8.76 13.57
CA GLY A 472 28.10 7.59 12.70
C GLY A 472 26.99 7.55 11.65
N ILE A 473 25.78 8.02 11.98
CA ILE A 473 24.64 8.05 11.03
C ILE A 473 24.93 9.03 9.88
N GLN A 474 25.37 10.26 10.18
CA GLN A 474 25.71 11.21 9.11
C GLN A 474 26.92 10.75 8.27
N ARG A 475 27.85 9.99 8.85
CA ARG A 475 28.92 9.34 8.08
C ARG A 475 28.34 8.35 7.07
N VAL A 476 27.42 7.48 7.48
CA VAL A 476 26.72 6.55 6.58
C VAL A 476 26.00 7.30 5.47
N SER A 477 25.19 8.31 5.81
CA SER A 477 24.45 9.11 4.83
C SER A 477 25.36 9.75 3.78
N ARG A 478 26.48 10.36 4.20
CA ARG A 478 27.47 10.92 3.27
C ARG A 478 28.11 9.88 2.37
N SER A 479 28.54 8.74 2.93
CA SER A 479 29.23 7.71 2.16
C SER A 479 28.31 7.07 1.12
N ILE A 480 27.05 6.79 1.50
CA ILE A 480 26.05 6.25 0.56
C ILE A 480 25.72 7.28 -0.52
N LEU A 481 25.46 8.53 -0.16
CA LEU A 481 25.21 9.60 -1.15
C LEU A 481 26.39 9.75 -2.13
N SER A 482 27.62 9.78 -1.60
CA SER A 482 28.84 9.88 -2.40
C SER A 482 28.94 8.76 -3.43
N GLU A 483 28.71 7.51 -3.01
CA GLU A 483 28.83 6.38 -3.94
C GLU A 483 27.67 6.29 -4.94
N LEU A 484 26.46 6.69 -4.56
CA LEU A 484 25.33 6.77 -5.48
C LEU A 484 25.54 7.86 -6.55
N LEU A 485 26.06 9.03 -6.17
CA LEU A 485 26.38 10.11 -7.12
C LEU A 485 27.52 9.71 -8.07
N LYS A 486 28.54 9.03 -7.55
CA LYS A 486 29.72 8.63 -8.31
C LYS A 486 29.46 7.46 -9.26
N SER A 487 28.73 6.44 -8.79
CA SER A 487 28.48 5.23 -9.57
C SER A 487 27.28 5.38 -10.51
N GLY A 488 26.35 6.27 -10.17
CA GLY A 488 25.06 6.41 -10.87
C GLY A 488 24.17 5.19 -10.66
N VAL A 489 22.91 5.31 -11.10
CA VAL A 489 21.94 4.21 -11.07
C VAL A 489 21.31 4.11 -12.45
N PRO A 490 21.48 2.97 -13.17
CA PRO A 490 20.94 2.84 -14.53
C PRO A 490 19.43 3.13 -14.58
N GLY A 491 19.03 4.07 -15.44
CA GLY A 491 17.63 4.47 -15.61
C GLY A 491 17.11 5.48 -14.58
N TYR A 492 17.95 5.95 -13.65
CA TYR A 492 17.59 6.90 -12.60
C TYR A 492 18.54 8.10 -12.56
N GLU A 493 17.97 9.29 -12.38
CA GLU A 493 18.71 10.49 -12.01
C GLU A 493 18.90 10.50 -10.48
N VAL A 494 20.15 10.49 -10.03
CA VAL A 494 20.48 10.51 -8.59
C VAL A 494 20.63 11.95 -8.13
N SER A 495 19.98 12.32 -7.02
CA SER A 495 20.10 13.66 -6.42
C SER A 495 19.88 13.62 -4.91
N ALA A 496 20.36 14.65 -4.21
CA ALA A 496 20.10 14.83 -2.78
C ALA A 496 18.91 15.78 -2.57
N VAL A 497 18.11 15.52 -1.54
CA VAL A 497 16.94 16.34 -1.17
C VAL A 497 16.89 16.57 0.33
N TYR A 498 16.17 17.61 0.75
CA TYR A 498 15.85 17.86 2.15
C TYR A 498 14.39 18.32 2.28
N TYR A 499 13.78 18.03 3.41
CA TYR A 499 12.44 18.49 3.74
C TYR A 499 12.49 19.84 4.48
N THR A 500 11.67 20.79 4.03
CA THR A 500 11.38 22.02 4.77
C THR A 500 10.07 21.83 5.54
N PRO A 501 10.08 21.85 6.89
CA PRO A 501 8.88 21.75 7.71
C PRO A 501 7.80 22.75 7.29
N GLY A 502 6.55 22.30 7.20
CA GLY A 502 5.39 23.08 6.80
C GLY A 502 5.28 23.31 5.29
N GLU A 503 6.30 22.91 4.51
CA GLU A 503 6.35 23.12 3.07
C GLU A 503 6.46 21.78 2.32
N CYS A 504 7.60 21.51 1.68
CA CYS A 504 7.81 20.39 0.77
C CYS A 504 9.27 19.95 0.77
N TYR A 505 9.56 18.85 0.07
CA TYR A 505 10.94 18.49 -0.27
C TYR A 505 11.50 19.46 -1.30
N ARG A 506 12.79 19.78 -1.14
CA ARG A 506 13.58 20.60 -2.07
C ARG A 506 14.86 19.86 -2.41
N TYR A 507 15.40 20.12 -3.60
CA TYR A 507 16.75 19.65 -3.93
C TYR A 507 17.77 20.27 -2.97
N ALA A 508 18.79 19.51 -2.58
CA ALA A 508 19.87 19.96 -1.70
C ALA A 508 21.11 20.38 -2.52
N ASN A 509 20.91 21.14 -3.60
CA ASN A 509 21.96 21.49 -4.56
C ASN A 509 23.02 22.43 -3.96
N GLN A 510 22.65 23.27 -2.99
CA GLN A 510 23.61 24.07 -2.22
C GLN A 510 24.57 23.20 -1.39
N TYR A 511 24.02 22.16 -0.75
CA TYR A 511 24.82 21.17 -0.01
C TYR A 511 25.75 20.43 -0.96
N LEU A 512 25.23 19.96 -2.11
CA LEU A 512 26.02 19.26 -3.12
C LEU A 512 27.17 20.12 -3.65
N SER A 513 26.90 21.38 -4.01
CA SER A 513 27.91 22.32 -4.52
C SER A 513 29.05 22.58 -3.53
N SER A 514 28.77 22.47 -2.23
CA SER A 514 29.76 22.72 -1.18
C SER A 514 30.62 21.50 -0.85
N ASN A 515 30.16 20.29 -1.17
CA ASN A 515 30.77 19.04 -0.71
C ASN A 515 31.19 18.08 -1.84
N PHE A 516 30.68 18.26 -3.05
CA PHE A 516 30.92 17.38 -4.19
C PHE A 516 31.33 18.20 -5.44
N PRO A 517 32.21 17.65 -6.29
CA PRO A 517 32.56 18.30 -7.55
C PRO A 517 31.37 18.26 -8.53
N GLY A 518 31.03 19.39 -9.12
CA GLY A 518 29.95 19.49 -10.11
C GLY A 518 29.32 20.87 -10.16
N GLU A 519 28.49 21.12 -11.18
CA GLU A 519 27.60 22.28 -11.23
C GLU A 519 26.19 21.81 -10.87
N PHE A 520 25.65 22.33 -9.78
CA PHE A 520 24.31 22.02 -9.31
C PHE A 520 23.42 23.27 -9.39
N GLY A 521 22.11 23.06 -9.58
CA GLY A 521 21.13 24.14 -9.72
C GLY A 521 20.74 24.80 -8.40
N ALA A 522 19.58 25.45 -8.38
CA ALA A 522 19.00 25.98 -7.15
C ALA A 522 18.26 24.89 -6.35
N ASP A 523 17.98 25.16 -5.07
CA ASP A 523 17.19 24.28 -4.20
C ASP A 523 15.69 24.46 -4.50
N GLU A 524 15.25 23.92 -5.64
CA GLU A 524 13.87 23.98 -6.12
C GLU A 524 12.97 22.92 -5.46
N PRO A 525 11.64 23.14 -5.37
CA PRO A 525 10.70 22.13 -4.91
C PRO A 525 10.77 20.85 -5.74
N VAL A 526 10.70 19.71 -5.09
CA VAL A 526 10.76 18.40 -5.73
C VAL A 526 9.36 17.98 -6.18
N LEU A 527 9.22 17.74 -7.49
CA LEU A 527 8.07 17.04 -8.04
C LEU A 527 8.33 15.54 -8.08
N PHE A 528 7.71 14.80 -7.15
CA PHE A 528 7.65 13.34 -7.19
C PHE A 528 6.63 12.87 -8.23
N SER A 529 6.99 11.86 -9.00
CA SER A 529 6.14 11.20 -10.00
C SER A 529 6.33 9.67 -9.96
N LYS A 530 5.68 8.98 -10.90
CA LYS A 530 5.67 7.53 -11.01
C LYS A 530 7.09 6.96 -11.03
N ASP A 531 7.31 5.95 -10.20
CA ASP A 531 8.56 5.19 -10.07
C ASP A 531 9.78 5.98 -9.53
N ASP A 532 9.57 7.21 -9.04
CA ASP A 532 10.59 7.90 -8.25
C ASP A 532 10.80 7.21 -6.91
N VAL A 533 12.02 7.24 -6.38
CA VAL A 533 12.37 6.62 -5.10
C VAL A 533 12.98 7.66 -4.19
N LEU A 534 12.34 7.90 -3.05
CA LEU A 534 12.94 8.60 -1.92
C LEU A 534 13.61 7.57 -1.00
N ILE A 535 14.87 7.78 -0.64
CA ILE A 535 15.58 7.01 0.38
C ILE A 535 16.14 7.93 1.46
N ALA A 536 15.57 7.86 2.66
CA ALA A 536 16.10 8.57 3.82
C ALA A 536 17.16 7.73 4.53
N THR A 537 18.41 8.19 4.47
CA THR A 537 19.54 7.52 5.12
C THR A 537 19.84 8.09 6.51
N ASP A 538 19.37 9.31 6.82
CA ASP A 538 19.50 9.93 8.14
C ASP A 538 18.38 9.52 9.12
N LEU A 539 18.60 9.76 10.42
CA LEU A 539 17.57 9.64 11.45
C LEU A 539 16.67 10.89 11.48
N THR A 540 15.49 10.79 10.89
CA THR A 540 14.54 11.90 10.70
C THR A 540 13.44 11.98 11.77
N ALA A 541 13.61 11.34 12.93
CA ALA A 541 12.55 11.19 13.94
C ALA A 541 11.83 12.50 14.34
N HIS A 542 12.57 13.60 14.44
CA HIS A 542 12.02 14.92 14.79
C HIS A 542 11.11 15.55 13.73
N LEU A 543 11.08 15.00 12.49
CA LEU A 543 10.21 15.45 11.41
C LEU A 543 8.83 14.77 11.44
N PHE A 544 8.61 13.83 12.37
CA PHE A 544 7.37 13.08 12.46
C PHE A 544 6.48 13.61 13.60
N PRO A 545 5.16 13.67 13.42
CA PRO A 545 4.38 13.09 12.31
C PRO A 545 4.20 14.03 11.09
N GLU A 546 4.79 15.22 11.10
CA GLU A 546 4.57 16.26 10.07
C GLU A 546 4.87 15.76 8.63
N LEU A 547 5.95 14.98 8.48
CA LEU A 547 6.38 14.43 7.19
C LEU A 547 5.40 13.43 6.55
N VAL A 548 4.49 12.84 7.32
CA VAL A 548 3.55 11.82 6.86
C VAL A 548 2.73 12.29 5.66
N THR A 549 2.25 13.54 5.68
CA THR A 549 1.44 14.08 4.58
C THR A 549 2.21 14.15 3.26
N GLN A 550 3.52 14.43 3.31
CA GLN A 550 4.37 14.42 2.12
C GLN A 550 4.65 13.01 1.62
N ILE A 551 4.86 12.06 2.53
CA ILE A 551 5.05 10.63 2.21
C ILE A 551 3.80 10.10 1.48
N ASP A 552 2.62 10.32 2.03
CA ASP A 552 1.38 9.86 1.40
C ASP A 552 1.13 10.58 0.07
N SER A 553 1.41 11.89 -0.02
CA SER A 553 1.24 12.65 -1.26
C SER A 553 2.14 12.15 -2.39
N MET A 554 3.42 11.84 -2.11
CA MET A 554 4.32 11.30 -3.13
C MET A 554 3.95 9.86 -3.52
N ARG A 555 3.52 9.04 -2.56
CA ARG A 555 3.04 7.67 -2.84
C ARG A 555 1.76 7.68 -3.67
N ALA A 556 0.85 8.62 -3.42
CA ALA A 556 -0.33 8.87 -4.24
C ALA A 556 0.01 9.41 -5.64
N ALA A 557 1.24 9.88 -5.87
CA ALA A 557 1.76 10.21 -7.20
C ALA A 557 2.50 9.04 -7.88
N GLY A 558 2.61 7.89 -7.22
CA GLY A 558 3.29 6.69 -7.72
C GLY A 558 4.79 6.59 -7.39
N ALA A 559 5.31 7.45 -6.50
CA ALA A 559 6.67 7.34 -5.97
C ALA A 559 6.75 6.38 -4.78
N PHE A 560 7.96 5.99 -4.39
CA PHE A 560 8.23 5.09 -3.26
C PHE A 560 8.94 5.80 -2.11
N ALA A 561 8.52 5.49 -0.88
CA ALA A 561 9.09 5.98 0.37
C ALA A 561 9.93 4.90 1.06
N CYS A 562 11.25 5.05 1.05
CA CYS A 562 12.18 4.10 1.66
C CYS A 562 12.97 4.76 2.80
N PHE A 563 13.17 4.04 3.91
CA PHE A 563 13.89 4.55 5.08
C PHE A 563 14.93 3.56 5.56
N VAL A 564 16.13 4.05 5.86
CA VAL A 564 17.16 3.27 6.56
C VAL A 564 16.90 3.31 8.05
N VAL A 565 16.86 2.14 8.68
CA VAL A 565 16.73 2.01 10.14
C VAL A 565 18.08 1.57 10.72
N HIS A 566 18.73 2.49 11.44
CA HIS A 566 20.06 2.25 12.01
C HIS A 566 20.01 1.38 13.26
N ASP A 567 19.05 1.61 14.15
CA ASP A 567 18.76 0.73 15.28
C ASP A 567 17.32 0.97 15.76
N ILE A 568 16.87 0.17 16.73
CA ILE A 568 15.56 0.29 17.41
C ILE A 568 15.74 0.38 18.93
N LEU A 569 16.97 0.66 19.38
CA LEU A 569 17.32 0.67 20.79
C LEU A 569 16.52 1.71 21.60
N PRO A 570 16.19 2.91 21.09
CA PRO A 570 15.33 3.85 21.80
C PRO A 570 13.95 3.29 22.22
N LEU A 571 13.44 2.27 21.53
CA LEU A 571 12.17 1.62 21.89
C LEU A 571 12.38 0.44 22.83
N ARG A 572 13.44 -0.35 22.60
CA ARG A 572 13.72 -1.54 23.40
C ARG A 572 14.34 -1.19 24.75
N ARG A 573 15.16 -0.15 24.81
CA ARG A 573 15.91 0.33 25.98
C ARG A 573 15.88 1.87 26.04
N PRO A 574 14.71 2.50 26.30
CA PRO A 574 14.56 3.96 26.29
C PRO A 574 15.55 4.68 27.21
N GLU A 575 15.94 4.06 28.32
CA GLU A 575 16.89 4.60 29.31
C GLU A 575 18.30 4.85 28.74
N TRP A 576 18.62 4.27 27.58
CA TRP A 576 19.89 4.50 26.88
C TRP A 576 19.88 5.73 25.96
N SER A 577 18.73 6.37 25.78
CA SER A 577 18.55 7.50 24.88
C SER A 577 18.22 8.80 25.64
N ILE A 578 18.40 9.94 24.99
CA ILE A 578 18.00 11.25 25.53
C ILE A 578 16.48 11.44 25.47
N GLU A 579 15.94 12.27 26.36
CA GLU A 579 14.49 12.50 26.50
C GLU A 579 13.77 12.83 25.18
N GLY A 580 14.37 13.68 24.33
CA GLY A 580 13.79 14.01 23.02
C GLY A 580 13.64 12.79 22.11
N ILE A 581 14.64 11.91 22.08
CA ILE A 581 14.59 10.67 21.30
C ILE A 581 13.59 9.67 21.91
N GLN A 582 13.53 9.56 23.24
CA GLN A 582 12.51 8.72 23.91
C GLN A 582 11.09 9.12 23.52
N ARG A 583 10.85 10.42 23.33
CA ARG A 583 9.54 10.97 22.94
C ARG A 583 9.25 10.79 21.45
N ASP A 584 10.21 11.09 20.58
CA ASP A 584 9.97 11.21 19.14
C ASP A 584 10.06 9.86 18.41
N PHE A 585 10.89 8.93 18.92
CA PHE A 585 11.17 7.66 18.24
C PHE A 585 9.98 6.69 18.16
N PRO A 586 9.09 6.57 19.17
CA PRO A 586 7.87 5.76 19.05
C PRO A 586 6.95 6.26 17.93
N ILE A 587 6.80 7.58 17.80
CA ILE A 587 6.00 8.22 16.74
C ILE A 587 6.65 7.98 15.38
N TRP A 588 7.97 8.16 15.30
CA TRP A 588 8.74 7.93 14.09
C TRP A 588 8.55 6.51 13.54
N LEU A 589 8.83 5.47 14.33
CA LEU A 589 8.76 4.10 13.82
C LEU A 589 7.32 3.65 13.54
N SER A 590 6.32 4.10 14.32
CA SER A 590 4.92 3.81 13.99
C SER A 590 4.51 4.47 12.67
N CYS A 591 4.83 5.74 12.46
CA CYS A 591 4.53 6.41 11.19
C CYS A 591 5.27 5.77 10.02
N LEU A 592 6.53 5.35 10.21
CA LEU A 592 7.24 4.60 9.17
C LEU A 592 6.58 3.25 8.86
N ALA A 593 6.12 2.51 9.88
CA ALA A 593 5.41 1.25 9.67
C ALA A 593 4.09 1.46 8.91
N GLU A 594 3.37 2.55 9.17
CA GLU A 594 2.07 2.87 8.57
C GLU A 594 2.16 3.48 7.16
N HIS A 595 3.26 4.18 6.83
CA HIS A 595 3.33 5.01 5.62
C HIS A 595 4.50 4.69 4.68
N ALA A 596 5.58 4.05 5.14
CA ALA A 596 6.72 3.73 4.27
C ALA A 596 6.42 2.51 3.38
N ASP A 597 7.03 2.45 2.20
CA ASP A 597 7.01 1.27 1.34
C ASP A 597 8.12 0.27 1.75
N ARG A 598 9.29 0.76 2.20
CA ARG A 598 10.41 -0.09 2.63
C ARG A 598 11.13 0.46 3.87
N LEU A 599 11.39 -0.42 4.83
CA LEU A 599 12.36 -0.21 5.91
C LEU A 599 13.59 -1.09 5.63
N ILE A 600 14.74 -0.46 5.48
CA ILE A 600 15.99 -1.13 5.13
C ILE A 600 16.95 -0.99 6.32
N CYS A 601 17.04 -2.04 7.12
CA CYS A 601 17.82 -2.02 8.34
C CYS A 601 19.31 -2.25 8.05
N VAL A 602 20.18 -1.68 8.88
CA VAL A 602 21.64 -1.83 8.71
C VAL A 602 22.19 -3.20 9.11
N SER A 603 21.35 -4.08 9.67
CA SER A 603 21.66 -5.47 9.99
C SER A 603 20.40 -6.34 9.97
N ALA A 604 20.58 -7.65 9.82
CA ALA A 604 19.49 -8.62 9.94
C ALA A 604 18.90 -8.62 11.36
N SER A 605 19.75 -8.43 12.38
CA SER A 605 19.33 -8.31 13.78
C SER A 605 18.36 -7.14 13.98
N VAL A 606 18.66 -5.94 13.43
CA VAL A 606 17.75 -4.79 13.51
C VAL A 606 16.47 -5.05 12.71
N ALA A 607 16.55 -5.68 11.54
CA ALA A 607 15.37 -6.01 10.74
C ALA A 607 14.40 -6.93 11.50
N GLU A 608 14.93 -7.94 12.20
CA GLU A 608 14.11 -8.85 13.00
C GLU A 608 13.49 -8.14 14.21
N ASP A 609 14.26 -7.30 14.90
CA ASP A 609 13.74 -6.54 16.05
C ASP A 609 12.63 -5.54 15.63
N VAL A 610 12.77 -4.91 14.47
CA VAL A 610 11.74 -4.04 13.86
C VAL A 610 10.48 -4.83 13.55
N LYS A 611 10.60 -6.00 12.88
CA LYS A 611 9.44 -6.87 12.59
C LYS A 611 8.74 -7.32 13.86
N SER A 612 9.50 -7.76 14.86
CA SER A 612 8.96 -8.16 16.17
C SER A 612 8.25 -6.99 16.84
N TRP A 613 8.84 -5.79 16.81
CA TRP A 613 8.23 -4.61 17.42
C TRP A 613 6.90 -4.25 16.73
N ILE A 614 6.83 -4.27 15.40
CA ILE A 614 5.57 -4.02 14.66
C ILE A 614 4.52 -5.07 15.04
N ALA A 615 4.89 -6.35 15.10
CA ALA A 615 3.97 -7.43 15.47
C ALA A 615 3.45 -7.29 16.92
N GLU A 616 4.34 -7.01 17.87
CA GLU A 616 4.01 -6.74 19.28
C GLU A 616 3.04 -5.56 19.44
N ASN A 617 3.12 -4.57 18.54
CA ASN A 617 2.33 -3.33 18.58
C ASN A 617 1.16 -3.28 17.58
N SER A 618 0.82 -4.41 16.96
CA SER A 618 -0.26 -4.53 15.95
C SER A 618 -1.66 -4.14 16.42
N HIS A 619 -1.87 -3.98 17.73
CA HIS A 619 -3.13 -3.50 18.30
C HIS A 619 -3.38 -2.00 18.08
N TRP A 620 -2.34 -1.20 17.79
CA TRP A 620 -2.46 0.22 17.50
C TRP A 620 -1.67 0.68 16.27
N VAL A 621 -0.57 0.01 15.92
CA VAL A 621 0.16 0.24 14.66
C VAL A 621 -0.55 -0.53 13.55
N LYS A 622 -1.00 0.18 12.51
CA LYS A 622 -1.63 -0.44 11.33
C LYS A 622 -0.66 -0.42 10.15
N PRO A 623 0.25 -1.41 10.05
CA PRO A 623 1.31 -1.35 9.06
C PRO A 623 0.74 -1.21 7.65
N ASN A 624 1.39 -0.37 6.83
CA ASN A 624 1.14 -0.32 5.40
C ASN A 624 1.20 -1.76 4.87
N PRO A 625 0.13 -2.26 4.23
CA PRO A 625 0.09 -3.67 3.84
C PRO A 625 1.10 -3.97 2.71
N LEU A 626 1.63 -2.95 2.04
CA LEU A 626 2.72 -3.05 1.06
C LEU A 626 4.12 -2.94 1.68
N LEU A 627 4.25 -2.69 2.99
CA LEU A 627 5.54 -2.50 3.65
C LEU A 627 6.41 -3.75 3.54
N THR A 628 7.68 -3.54 3.21
CA THR A 628 8.72 -4.56 3.31
C THR A 628 9.80 -4.15 4.30
N VAL A 629 10.29 -5.11 5.09
CA VAL A 629 11.40 -4.90 6.03
C VAL A 629 12.55 -5.82 5.62
N SER A 630 13.65 -5.23 5.18
CA SER A 630 14.86 -5.93 4.73
C SER A 630 16.10 -5.38 5.42
N ASN A 631 17.28 -5.84 5.02
CA ASN A 631 18.54 -5.32 5.54
C ASN A 631 19.62 -5.21 4.45
N PHE A 632 20.62 -4.40 4.76
CA PHE A 632 21.91 -4.33 4.07
C PHE A 632 23.00 -4.10 5.12
N HIS A 633 24.25 -4.39 4.78
CA HIS A 633 25.39 -4.13 5.67
C HIS A 633 26.10 -2.83 5.29
N LEU A 634 26.63 -2.12 6.31
CA LEU A 634 27.36 -0.88 6.10
C LEU A 634 28.79 -1.13 5.60
N GLY A 635 29.31 -0.16 4.84
CA GLY A 635 30.71 -0.14 4.45
C GLY A 635 31.63 0.40 5.54
N ALA A 636 32.95 0.17 5.43
CA ALA A 636 33.93 0.72 6.38
C ALA A 636 35.30 1.09 5.80
N ASP A 637 35.47 1.14 4.47
CA ASP A 637 36.71 1.64 3.90
C ASP A 637 36.87 3.14 4.19
N LEU A 638 37.80 3.44 5.11
CA LEU A 638 38.14 4.79 5.57
C LEU A 638 38.78 5.67 4.46
N ASP A 639 39.32 5.06 3.40
CA ASP A 639 40.03 5.77 2.31
C ASP A 639 39.10 6.60 1.39
N ALA A 640 37.78 6.54 1.61
CA ALA A 640 36.77 7.24 0.81
C ALA A 640 36.27 8.57 1.41
N SER A 641 36.76 8.99 2.59
CA SER A 641 36.36 10.26 3.23
C SER A 641 37.24 11.43 2.78
N VAL A 642 36.65 12.64 2.70
CA VAL A 642 37.37 13.88 2.40
C VAL A 642 38.44 14.11 3.50
N PRO A 643 39.72 14.36 3.16
CA PRO A 643 40.82 14.32 4.14
C PRO A 643 40.60 15.27 5.32
N SER A 644 40.52 14.73 6.54
CA SER A 644 40.56 15.53 7.75
C SER A 644 42.01 15.74 8.17
N THR A 645 42.42 16.98 8.35
CA THR A 645 43.82 17.40 8.46
C THR A 645 44.63 16.67 9.56
N GLY A 646 45.57 15.82 9.15
CA GLY A 646 46.91 15.62 9.74
C GLY A 646 47.03 14.88 11.08
N MET A 647 48.26 14.41 11.37
CA MET A 647 48.65 13.83 12.65
C MET A 647 48.78 14.93 13.72
N PRO A 648 48.30 14.75 14.96
CA PRO A 648 48.47 15.75 16.02
C PRO A 648 49.94 15.90 16.44
N ASP A 649 50.32 17.07 16.96
CA ASP A 649 51.71 17.39 17.35
C ASP A 649 52.33 16.38 18.34
N ASN A 650 51.50 15.73 19.15
CA ASN A 650 51.91 14.71 20.12
C ASN A 650 51.74 13.26 19.62
N ALA A 651 51.40 13.04 18.35
CA ALA A 651 51.13 11.71 17.80
C ALA A 651 52.30 10.75 18.04
N GLN A 652 53.53 11.17 17.72
CA GLN A 652 54.69 10.30 17.83
C GLN A 652 54.96 9.83 19.27
N ALA A 653 54.69 10.68 20.27
CA ALA A 653 54.80 10.32 21.67
C ALA A 653 53.73 9.31 22.10
N LEU A 654 52.47 9.51 21.69
CA LEU A 654 51.38 8.58 21.97
C LEU A 654 51.63 7.20 21.35
N LEU A 655 52.10 7.17 20.11
CA LEU A 655 52.42 5.93 19.40
C LEU A 655 53.62 5.19 20.03
N ALA A 656 54.61 5.92 20.56
CA ALA A 656 55.71 5.33 21.32
C ALA A 656 55.22 4.70 22.64
N THR A 657 54.28 5.35 23.33
CA THR A 657 53.64 4.76 24.52
C THR A 657 52.87 3.49 24.19
N MET A 658 52.18 3.44 23.04
CA MET A 658 51.49 2.23 22.59
C MET A 658 52.44 1.06 22.32
N ALA A 659 53.65 1.35 21.84
CA ALA A 659 54.66 0.32 21.57
C ALA A 659 55.35 -0.22 22.84
N ALA A 660 55.30 0.53 23.95
CA ALA A 660 55.99 0.16 25.19
C ALA A 660 55.22 -0.87 26.05
N ALA A 661 53.91 -0.99 25.87
CA ALA A 661 53.04 -1.85 26.67
C ALA A 661 51.80 -2.31 25.87
N PRO A 662 51.21 -3.49 26.18
CA PRO A 662 49.97 -3.93 25.55
C PRO A 662 48.87 -2.86 25.62
N SER A 663 48.40 -2.40 24.46
CA SER A 663 47.50 -1.25 24.36
C SER A 663 46.15 -1.65 23.77
N PHE A 664 45.08 -1.45 24.52
CA PHE A 664 43.71 -1.75 24.09
C PHE A 664 42.99 -0.46 23.71
N ILE A 665 42.12 -0.55 22.70
CA ILE A 665 41.38 0.61 22.19
C ILE A 665 39.87 0.40 22.29
N MET A 666 39.13 1.46 22.60
CA MET A 666 37.68 1.58 22.42
C MET A 666 37.42 2.73 21.45
N VAL A 667 36.49 2.56 20.52
CA VAL A 667 36.18 3.59 19.52
C VAL A 667 34.66 3.82 19.45
N GLY A 668 34.24 5.08 19.56
CA GLY A 668 32.86 5.51 19.44
C GLY A 668 32.48 6.64 20.39
N THR A 669 31.38 7.34 20.10
CA THR A 669 30.80 8.32 21.03
C THR A 669 30.50 7.64 22.37
N MET A 670 30.85 8.31 23.47
CA MET A 670 30.59 7.76 24.81
C MET A 670 29.11 7.88 25.16
N GLU A 671 28.45 6.73 25.34
CA GLU A 671 27.03 6.59 25.68
C GLU A 671 26.86 5.50 26.75
N PRO A 672 25.76 5.48 27.53
CA PRO A 672 25.58 4.55 28.66
C PRO A 672 25.74 3.07 28.28
N ARG A 673 25.19 2.68 27.12
CA ARG A 673 25.19 1.30 26.62
C ARG A 673 26.54 0.80 26.10
N LYS A 674 27.51 1.70 25.82
CA LYS A 674 28.74 1.37 25.08
C LYS A 674 29.83 0.71 25.96
N GLY A 675 29.57 0.53 27.25
CA GLY A 675 30.45 -0.20 28.16
C GLY A 675 31.75 0.52 28.55
N HIS A 676 31.90 1.82 28.26
CA HIS A 676 33.09 2.60 28.63
C HIS A 676 33.33 2.63 30.15
N ALA A 677 32.27 2.81 30.94
CA ALA A 677 32.35 2.82 32.41
C ALA A 677 32.79 1.46 32.97
N GLN A 678 32.21 0.37 32.45
CA GLN A 678 32.57 -1.00 32.84
C GLN A 678 34.02 -1.32 32.46
N THR A 679 34.45 -0.92 31.25
CA THR A 679 35.81 -1.15 30.77
C THR A 679 36.83 -0.36 31.58
N LEU A 680 36.55 0.91 31.92
CA LEU A 680 37.40 1.70 32.80
C LEU A 680 37.56 1.03 34.17
N ALA A 681 36.46 0.57 34.77
CA ALA A 681 36.50 -0.13 36.06
C ALA A 681 37.29 -1.46 35.99
N ALA A 682 37.20 -2.18 34.87
CA ALA A 682 37.97 -3.41 34.64
C ALA A 682 39.47 -3.12 34.57
N PHE A 683 39.86 -2.03 33.89
CA PHE A 683 41.27 -1.61 33.84
C PHE A 683 41.77 -1.07 35.18
N GLU A 684 40.91 -0.44 35.99
CA GLU A 684 41.25 -0.09 37.38
C GLU A 684 41.57 -1.32 38.24
N GLU A 685 40.88 -2.46 38.02
CA GLU A 685 41.20 -3.75 38.64
C GLU A 685 42.54 -4.29 38.14
N LEU A 686 42.74 -4.36 36.82
CA LEU A 686 43.99 -4.85 36.22
C LEU A 686 45.21 -4.03 36.66
N TRP A 687 45.11 -2.70 36.71
CA TRP A 687 46.19 -1.84 37.19
C TRP A 687 46.49 -2.04 38.68
N ARG A 688 45.47 -2.34 39.50
CA ARG A 688 45.63 -2.66 40.93
C ARG A 688 46.36 -3.98 41.13
N GLU A 689 46.17 -4.93 40.22
CA GLU A 689 46.88 -6.21 40.15
C GLU A 689 48.30 -6.07 39.57
N GLY A 690 48.73 -4.85 39.24
CA GLY A 690 50.08 -4.56 38.75
C GLY A 690 50.26 -4.79 37.25
N LYS A 691 49.18 -5.00 36.49
CA LYS A 691 49.25 -5.14 35.03
C LYS A 691 49.68 -3.84 34.37
N ASP A 692 50.54 -3.95 33.36
CA ASP A 692 51.05 -2.82 32.60
C ASP A 692 50.38 -2.71 31.23
N TYR A 693 49.07 -2.42 31.25
CA TYR A 693 48.27 -2.25 30.04
C TYR A 693 47.85 -0.80 29.84
N ASN A 694 47.80 -0.37 28.60
CA ASN A 694 47.22 0.91 28.23
C ASN A 694 45.78 0.75 27.76
N LEU A 695 44.92 1.72 28.11
CA LEU A 695 43.55 1.85 27.61
C LEU A 695 43.41 3.18 26.86
N PHE A 696 43.09 3.08 25.57
CA PHE A 696 42.78 4.20 24.70
C PHE A 696 41.27 4.26 24.46
N ILE A 697 40.62 5.36 24.82
CA ILE A 697 39.22 5.64 24.53
C ILE A 697 39.20 6.73 23.46
N VAL A 698 38.72 6.40 22.27
CA VAL A 698 38.61 7.32 21.14
C VAL A 698 37.15 7.66 20.89
N GLY A 699 36.79 8.92 21.10
CA GLY A 699 35.44 9.40 20.83
C GLY A 699 35.05 10.58 21.72
N LYS A 700 34.15 11.41 21.20
CA LYS A 700 33.62 12.58 21.93
C LYS A 700 32.70 12.15 23.08
N GLN A 701 32.54 13.04 24.06
CA GLN A 701 31.48 12.92 25.05
C GLN A 701 30.11 12.90 24.36
N GLY A 702 29.31 11.87 24.62
CA GLY A 702 27.90 11.80 24.22
C GLY A 702 26.97 12.25 25.34
N TRP A 703 25.87 11.52 25.53
CA TRP A 703 24.83 11.85 26.52
C TRP A 703 24.84 10.92 27.73
N ASN A 704 24.28 11.38 28.86
CA ASN A 704 24.12 10.62 30.09
C ASN A 704 25.42 9.97 30.62
N VAL A 705 26.57 10.60 30.37
CA VAL A 705 27.90 10.10 30.74
C VAL A 705 28.74 11.16 31.48
N ASP A 706 28.13 12.22 32.00
CA ASP A 706 28.85 13.33 32.65
C ASP A 706 29.72 12.86 33.81
N SER A 707 29.21 11.95 34.65
CA SER A 707 29.95 11.36 35.76
C SER A 707 31.16 10.54 35.30
N LEU A 708 31.03 9.81 34.19
CA LEU A 708 32.14 9.06 33.59
C LEU A 708 33.19 10.01 33.01
N CYS A 709 32.76 11.03 32.27
CA CYS A 709 33.66 12.03 31.69
C CYS A 709 34.45 12.77 32.79
N GLU A 710 33.79 13.15 33.89
CA GLU A 710 34.46 13.76 35.04
C GLU A 710 35.45 12.81 35.70
N LYS A 711 35.09 11.53 35.85
CA LYS A 711 36.01 10.50 36.33
C LYS A 711 37.23 10.36 35.43
N LEU A 712 37.05 10.36 34.10
CA LEU A 712 38.15 10.27 33.13
C LEU A 712 39.10 11.47 33.22
N ARG A 713 38.56 12.71 33.30
CA ARG A 713 39.36 13.96 33.38
C ARG A 713 40.26 14.01 34.61
N HIS A 714 39.81 13.43 35.73
CA HIS A 714 40.52 13.45 37.00
C HIS A 714 41.20 12.12 37.35
N HIS A 715 41.26 11.17 36.41
CA HIS A 715 41.75 9.83 36.69
C HIS A 715 43.28 9.82 36.92
N PRO A 716 43.82 9.15 37.96
CA PRO A 716 45.27 9.15 38.28
C PRO A 716 46.18 8.59 37.18
N GLN A 717 45.63 7.73 36.31
CA GLN A 717 46.33 7.11 35.17
C GLN A 717 46.17 7.89 33.85
N LEU A 718 45.43 9.00 33.83
CA LEU A 718 45.26 9.81 32.63
C LEU A 718 46.63 10.29 32.12
N ASN A 719 46.87 10.17 30.82
CA ASN A 719 48.14 10.44 30.13
C ASN A 719 49.33 9.57 30.59
N LYS A 720 49.07 8.48 31.33
CA LYS A 720 50.08 7.48 31.74
C LYS A 720 49.75 6.10 31.16
N LYS A 721 48.62 5.54 31.59
CA LYS A 721 48.06 4.27 31.10
C LYS A 721 46.65 4.41 30.54
N LEU A 722 46.00 5.55 30.77
CA LEU A 722 44.66 5.88 30.27
C LEU A 722 44.75 7.09 29.34
N PHE A 723 44.18 6.97 28.15
CA PHE A 723 44.17 8.03 27.14
C PHE A 723 42.76 8.22 26.62
N TRP A 724 42.21 9.43 26.75
CA TRP A 724 40.92 9.79 26.16
C TRP A 724 41.15 10.79 25.02
N LEU A 725 40.99 10.33 23.78
CA LEU A 725 41.28 11.08 22.56
C LEU A 725 39.97 11.48 21.89
N GLN A 726 39.81 12.77 21.62
CA GLN A 726 38.59 13.34 21.05
C GLN A 726 38.90 14.03 19.72
N ASN A 727 37.96 13.96 18.77
CA ASN A 727 38.04 14.64 17.47
C ASN A 727 39.35 14.37 16.70
N ILE A 728 39.86 13.13 16.78
CA ILE A 728 41.03 12.72 16.01
C ILE A 728 40.66 12.49 14.54
N SER A 729 41.65 12.64 13.66
CA SER A 729 41.51 12.35 12.23
C SER A 729 41.39 10.84 11.97
N ASP A 730 40.77 10.47 10.86
CA ASP A 730 40.62 9.06 10.44
C ASP A 730 42.02 8.43 10.19
N GLU A 731 42.99 9.22 9.73
CA GLU A 731 44.39 8.82 9.55
C GLU A 731 45.05 8.48 10.89
N PHE A 732 44.86 9.32 11.91
CA PHE A 732 45.40 9.04 13.24
C PHE A 732 44.69 7.84 13.89
N LEU A 733 43.38 7.70 13.70
CA LEU A 733 42.65 6.52 14.15
C LEU A 733 43.18 5.23 13.51
N ALA A 734 43.48 5.24 12.21
CA ALA A 734 44.09 4.11 11.53
C ALA A 734 45.46 3.73 12.12
N GLU A 735 46.29 4.71 12.48
CA GLU A 735 47.57 4.51 13.15
C GLU A 735 47.42 3.96 14.58
N LEU A 736 46.34 4.34 15.29
CA LEU A 736 46.00 3.76 16.59
C LEU A 736 45.56 2.30 16.42
N TYR A 737 44.64 2.00 15.50
CA TYR A 737 44.22 0.62 15.22
C TYR A 737 45.41 -0.27 14.87
N ALA A 738 46.36 0.20 14.05
CA ALA A 738 47.52 -0.57 13.63
C ALA A 738 48.51 -0.91 14.77
N ARG A 739 48.51 -0.13 15.87
CA ARG A 739 49.40 -0.35 17.03
C ARG A 739 48.68 -0.91 18.25
N SER A 740 47.35 -0.94 18.23
CA SER A 740 46.56 -1.57 19.27
C SER A 740 46.72 -3.09 19.25
N ARG A 741 46.55 -3.68 20.44
CA ARG A 741 46.61 -5.11 20.67
C ARG A 741 45.27 -5.79 20.37
N ALA A 742 44.19 -5.18 20.83
CA ALA A 742 42.83 -5.50 20.45
C ALA A 742 41.91 -4.28 20.58
N LEU A 743 40.84 -4.26 19.81
CA LEU A 743 39.67 -3.43 20.07
C LEU A 743 38.83 -4.09 21.17
N ILE A 744 38.45 -3.33 22.19
CA ILE A 744 37.42 -3.73 23.16
C ILE A 744 36.12 -3.06 22.75
N PHE A 745 35.12 -3.84 22.36
CA PHE A 745 33.80 -3.34 22.00
C PHE A 745 32.72 -3.92 22.92
N ALA A 746 32.58 -3.29 24.07
CA ALA A 746 31.79 -3.76 25.20
C ALA A 746 30.30 -3.36 25.16
N SER A 747 29.79 -2.92 24.01
CA SER A 747 28.42 -2.43 23.85
C SER A 747 27.37 -3.46 24.26
N GLN A 748 26.38 -3.04 25.03
CA GLN A 748 25.23 -3.85 25.46
C GLN A 748 24.13 -3.97 24.38
N GLY A 749 24.16 -3.08 23.39
CA GLY A 749 23.33 -3.15 22.19
C GLY A 749 23.94 -2.26 21.12
N GLU A 750 23.78 -2.62 19.85
CA GLU A 750 24.22 -1.86 18.67
C GLU A 750 23.25 -2.11 17.51
N GLY A 751 23.22 -1.16 16.57
CA GLY A 751 22.55 -1.35 15.28
C GLY A 751 23.38 -2.16 14.28
N PHE A 752 24.69 -1.90 14.26
CA PHE A 752 25.65 -2.58 13.38
C PHE A 752 27.01 -2.71 14.07
N GLY A 753 27.72 -1.60 14.25
CA GLY A 753 29.03 -1.57 14.91
C GLY A 753 30.19 -1.30 13.96
N LEU A 754 30.20 -0.12 13.31
CA LEU A 754 31.28 0.29 12.40
C LEU A 754 32.71 0.09 12.95
N PRO A 755 33.02 0.42 14.22
CA PRO A 755 34.36 0.17 14.78
C PRO A 755 34.84 -1.28 14.68
N LEU A 756 33.92 -2.24 14.76
CA LEU A 756 34.24 -3.66 14.69
C LEU A 756 34.79 -4.02 13.30
N ILE A 757 34.14 -3.53 12.24
CA ILE A 757 34.58 -3.81 10.86
C ILE A 757 35.77 -2.94 10.43
N GLU A 758 35.90 -1.72 10.97
CA GLU A 758 37.11 -0.89 10.83
C GLU A 758 38.35 -1.60 11.44
N ALA A 759 38.19 -2.19 12.64
CA ALA A 759 39.26 -2.98 13.27
C ALA A 759 39.60 -4.23 12.46
N ALA A 760 38.60 -4.94 11.93
CA ALA A 760 38.80 -6.08 11.05
C ALA A 760 39.59 -5.71 9.78
N GLN A 761 39.29 -4.58 9.15
CA GLN A 761 40.03 -4.06 7.99
C GLN A 761 41.52 -3.87 8.30
N LYS A 762 41.85 -3.43 9.52
CA LYS A 762 43.23 -3.25 9.99
C LYS A 762 43.83 -4.52 10.62
N LYS A 763 43.15 -5.67 10.52
CA LYS A 763 43.56 -6.96 11.11
C LYS A 763 43.75 -6.90 12.64
N LEU A 764 43.10 -5.94 13.29
CA LEU A 764 43.14 -5.78 14.73
C LEU A 764 42.17 -6.78 15.37
N PRO A 765 42.61 -7.69 16.24
CA PRO A 765 41.71 -8.59 16.95
C PRO A 765 40.67 -7.82 17.77
N VAL A 766 39.51 -8.43 17.99
CA VAL A 766 38.40 -7.79 18.67
C VAL A 766 37.93 -8.62 19.86
N ILE A 767 37.77 -7.96 21.00
CA ILE A 767 37.17 -8.49 22.24
C ILE A 767 35.82 -7.81 22.39
N ILE A 768 34.74 -8.56 22.22
CA ILE A 768 33.40 -8.01 22.02
C ILE A 768 32.36 -8.68 22.91
N ARG A 769 31.28 -7.97 23.21
CA ARG A 769 30.17 -8.55 23.97
C ARG A 769 29.40 -9.58 23.14
N ASP A 770 28.88 -10.60 23.80
CA ASP A 770 28.02 -11.61 23.19
C ASP A 770 26.59 -11.10 22.91
N ILE A 771 26.41 -10.29 21.86
CA ILE A 771 25.11 -9.76 21.41
C ILE A 771 24.77 -10.18 19.97
N PRO A 772 23.47 -10.25 19.58
CA PRO A 772 23.04 -10.79 18.28
C PRO A 772 23.73 -10.17 17.07
N VAL A 773 23.78 -8.83 16.98
CA VAL A 773 24.39 -8.12 15.85
C VAL A 773 25.90 -8.38 15.73
N PHE A 774 26.59 -8.60 16.84
CA PHE A 774 28.01 -8.94 16.77
C PHE A 774 28.25 -10.41 16.40
N LYS A 775 27.33 -11.32 16.71
CA LYS A 775 27.36 -12.69 16.17
C LYS A 775 27.13 -12.69 14.66
N GLU A 776 26.20 -11.86 14.20
CA GLU A 776 25.91 -11.66 12.78
C GLU A 776 27.16 -11.20 12.00
N ILE A 777 27.86 -10.19 12.52
CA ILE A 777 28.99 -9.58 11.81
C ILE A 777 30.30 -10.36 12.01
N ALA A 778 30.67 -10.66 13.26
CA ALA A 778 31.98 -11.21 13.57
C ALA A 778 32.05 -12.75 13.59
N GLN A 779 30.92 -13.45 13.68
CA GLN A 779 30.85 -14.91 13.63
C GLN A 779 31.86 -15.58 14.58
N GLU A 780 32.67 -16.56 14.15
CA GLU A 780 33.72 -17.17 14.99
C GLU A 780 35.05 -16.40 15.01
N HIS A 781 35.12 -15.21 14.41
CA HIS A 781 36.37 -14.46 14.16
C HIS A 781 36.66 -13.40 15.23
N ALA A 782 36.01 -13.50 16.38
CA ALA A 782 36.14 -12.59 17.51
C ALA A 782 36.16 -13.31 18.85
N TRP A 783 36.71 -12.66 19.87
CA TRP A 783 36.64 -13.15 21.23
C TRP A 783 35.44 -12.57 21.96
N TYR A 784 34.50 -13.43 22.31
CA TYR A 784 33.24 -13.04 22.93
C TYR A 784 33.32 -13.12 24.46
N PHE A 785 32.73 -12.14 25.12
CA PHE A 785 32.49 -12.18 26.57
C PHE A 785 31.03 -11.85 26.91
N SER A 786 30.60 -12.33 28.07
CA SER A 786 29.27 -12.07 28.63
C SER A 786 29.42 -11.49 30.03
N GLY A 787 28.38 -10.81 30.51
CA GLY A 787 28.35 -10.23 31.85
C GLY A 787 28.51 -8.72 31.91
N GLU A 788 28.06 -8.13 33.01
CA GLU A 788 28.01 -6.68 33.23
C GLU A 788 28.95 -6.21 34.36
N ALA A 789 29.66 -7.13 35.02
CA ALA A 789 30.62 -6.79 36.04
C ALA A 789 31.97 -6.36 35.41
N PRO A 790 32.72 -5.43 36.03
CA PRO A 790 34.08 -5.11 35.59
C PRO A 790 35.00 -6.33 35.47
N ALA A 791 34.87 -7.27 36.42
CA ALA A 791 35.63 -8.51 36.44
C ALA A 791 35.43 -9.38 35.18
N ASP A 792 34.28 -9.30 34.53
CA ASP A 792 34.00 -10.06 33.30
C ASP A 792 34.88 -9.57 32.13
N ILE A 793 35.04 -8.25 31.98
CA ILE A 793 35.93 -7.66 30.97
C ILE A 793 37.39 -7.90 31.35
N ALA A 794 37.76 -7.73 32.61
CA ALA A 794 39.13 -7.96 33.08
C ALA A 794 39.56 -9.40 32.77
N LYS A 795 38.71 -10.38 33.10
CA LYS A 795 38.91 -11.78 32.77
C LYS A 795 38.95 -12.01 31.26
N ALA A 796 38.04 -11.43 30.49
CA ALA A 796 38.03 -11.59 29.03
C ALA A 796 39.31 -11.07 28.37
N VAL A 797 39.87 -9.96 28.86
CA VAL A 797 41.14 -9.40 28.39
C VAL A 797 42.30 -10.32 28.73
N GLU A 798 42.37 -10.85 29.94
CA GLU A 798 43.42 -11.79 30.36
C GLU A 798 43.35 -13.13 29.61
N ASP A 799 42.15 -13.73 29.52
CA ASP A 799 41.93 -14.99 28.80
C ASP A 799 42.28 -14.83 27.32
N TRP A 800 41.89 -13.70 26.71
CA TRP A 800 42.25 -13.39 25.34
C TRP A 800 43.76 -13.14 25.16
N LEU A 801 44.41 -12.44 26.08
CA LEU A 801 45.87 -12.20 26.04
C LEU A 801 46.64 -13.52 26.11
N ALA A 802 46.22 -14.45 26.98
CA ALA A 802 46.83 -15.77 27.09
C ALA A 802 46.72 -16.56 25.77
N LEU A 803 45.57 -16.49 25.09
CA LEU A 803 45.39 -17.06 23.75
C LEU A 803 46.23 -16.33 22.70
N TYR A 804 46.34 -15.00 22.82
CA TYR A 804 47.14 -14.21 21.90
C TYR A 804 48.60 -14.61 21.96
N GLU A 805 49.17 -14.72 23.15
CA GLU A 805 50.57 -15.13 23.37
C GLU A 805 50.87 -16.51 22.79
N GLN A 806 49.87 -17.39 22.76
CA GLN A 806 49.92 -18.72 22.15
C GLN A 806 49.59 -18.71 20.64
N ASN A 807 49.29 -17.55 20.05
CA ASN A 807 48.80 -17.39 18.68
C ASN A 807 47.54 -18.24 18.38
N ALA A 808 46.72 -18.49 19.41
CA ALA A 808 45.49 -19.28 19.38
C ALA A 808 44.21 -18.42 19.50
N HIS A 809 44.36 -17.09 19.53
CA HIS A 809 43.23 -16.17 19.57
C HIS A 809 42.44 -16.16 18.24
N PRO A 810 41.13 -15.88 18.28
CA PRO A 810 40.34 -15.66 17.07
C PRO A 810 40.92 -14.51 16.23
N ARG A 811 41.03 -14.71 14.92
CA ARG A 811 41.58 -13.72 13.98
C ARG A 811 40.46 -12.95 13.30
N SER A 812 40.49 -11.62 13.44
CA SER A 812 39.51 -10.74 12.80
C SER A 812 39.69 -10.58 11.28
N GLU A 813 40.79 -11.11 10.71
CA GLU A 813 41.10 -11.05 9.27
C GLU A 813 40.01 -11.66 8.37
N ASN A 814 39.21 -12.59 8.92
CA ASN A 814 38.15 -13.28 8.20
C ASN A 814 36.75 -12.70 8.48
N ILE A 815 36.63 -11.64 9.28
CA ILE A 815 35.36 -10.92 9.42
C ILE A 815 35.01 -10.33 8.06
N ASN A 816 33.89 -10.76 7.48
CA ASN A 816 33.42 -10.21 6.22
C ASN A 816 32.93 -8.77 6.43
N TRP A 817 33.46 -7.85 5.64
CA TRP A 817 33.04 -6.45 5.64
C TRP A 817 32.91 -5.95 4.20
N LEU A 818 32.11 -4.90 3.99
CA LEU A 818 31.85 -4.32 2.68
C LEU A 818 32.61 -3.01 2.49
N THR A 819 32.96 -2.68 1.26
CA THR A 819 33.26 -1.28 0.91
C THR A 819 31.97 -0.46 0.83
N TRP A 820 32.05 0.86 0.93
CA TRP A 820 30.89 1.74 0.74
C TRP A 820 30.24 1.55 -0.63
N LYS A 821 31.03 1.27 -1.67
CA LYS A 821 30.52 0.90 -2.99
C LYS A 821 29.68 -0.39 -2.92
N GLN A 822 30.19 -1.45 -2.31
CA GLN A 822 29.45 -2.71 -2.16
C GLN A 822 28.21 -2.54 -1.27
N SER A 823 28.29 -1.71 -0.24
CA SER A 823 27.16 -1.35 0.63
C SER A 823 26.06 -0.62 -0.15
N ALA A 824 26.43 0.37 -0.98
CA ALA A 824 25.49 1.07 -1.87
C ALA A 824 24.86 0.12 -2.92
N GLU A 825 25.66 -0.76 -3.53
CA GLU A 825 25.15 -1.79 -4.46
C GLU A 825 24.17 -2.75 -3.78
N PHE A 826 24.40 -3.09 -2.50
CA PHE A 826 23.49 -3.93 -1.73
C PHE A 826 22.21 -3.16 -1.31
N LEU A 827 22.35 -1.88 -0.95
CA LEU A 827 21.21 -1.01 -0.69
C LEU A 827 20.30 -0.91 -1.93
N LEU A 828 20.88 -0.72 -3.13
CA LEU A 828 20.13 -0.64 -4.38
C LEU A 828 19.29 -1.89 -4.67
N LYS A 829 19.80 -3.09 -4.33
CA LYS A 829 19.03 -4.36 -4.46
C LYS A 829 17.79 -4.40 -3.55
N ASN A 830 17.79 -3.62 -2.48
CA ASN A 830 16.68 -3.52 -1.53
C ASN A 830 15.72 -2.36 -1.86
N LEU A 831 15.97 -1.59 -2.92
CA LEU A 831 15.10 -0.52 -3.39
C LEU A 831 14.19 -0.99 -4.55
N PRO A 832 13.03 -0.34 -4.78
CA PRO A 832 12.14 -0.64 -5.91
C PRO A 832 12.68 -0.03 -7.21
N ILE A 833 13.92 -0.36 -7.57
CA ILE A 833 14.58 0.14 -8.78
C ILE A 833 14.17 -0.72 -9.97
N ILE A 834 13.65 -0.08 -11.02
CA ILE A 834 13.28 -0.74 -12.27
C ILE A 834 14.50 -0.79 -13.19
N ALA A 835 14.83 -1.97 -13.70
CA ALA A 835 15.91 -2.12 -14.66
C ALA A 835 15.60 -1.31 -15.93
N PRO A 836 16.61 -0.70 -16.59
CA PRO A 836 16.38 -0.07 -17.88
C PRO A 836 15.81 -1.10 -18.85
N ALA A 837 14.77 -0.72 -19.61
CA ALA A 837 14.32 -1.55 -20.72
C ALA A 837 15.54 -1.86 -21.61
N ALA A 838 15.78 -3.14 -21.90
CA ALA A 838 16.80 -3.52 -22.86
C ALA A 838 16.51 -2.74 -24.15
N LYS A 839 17.47 -1.95 -24.63
CA LYS A 839 17.31 -1.22 -25.90
C LYS A 839 16.97 -2.26 -26.97
N GLN A 840 15.70 -2.31 -27.39
CA GLN A 840 15.25 -3.08 -28.53
C GLN A 840 15.78 -2.45 -29.82
#